data_AF-A0A947JQT6-F1
#
_entry.id   AF-A0A947JQT6-F1
#
_cell.length_a   1.000
_cell.length_b   1.000
_cell.length_c   1.000
_cell.angle_alpha   90.00
_cell.angle_beta   90.00
_cell.angle_gamma   90.00
#
_symmetry.space_group_name_H-M   'P 1'
#
loop_
_entity.id
_entity.type
_entity.pdbx_description
1 polymer ?
#
loop_
_entity_poly.entity_id
_entity_poly.type
_entity_poly.pdbx_seq_one_letter_code
_entity_poly.pdbx_strand_id
1 'polypeptide(L)'
;MSSVNKKNFFGVFLFFIIFSVVLTSKVCLFAQAQDAAIIDLTQQLKLESDKNFEAGRFLSFLDYLNNLRTGKEERYLPLIDYYIVLTKSLYLDYLEQQEDWKSYYDNTHKLDKEIIDTANQYSSRSKQSAWAVDMLYLGWKAHLREEDKKAGTTFNLLIDNLIALTEAEDDTSKFQEIADTLSRQGQIAQVNRLFGAYKEYLLSQKTPDEKAIERLAEMAQEYLRRGQIDTACVVYEQYIELALLYYSKDEIYLCLREIAEKFRHHGFWPAKRADFAEKVYAIIERELNLDVFTELDLFARGYNLDVLLNYRKAAYVFQEFLDRFPKSRFIPEVYTRLGIINLYIFADIEAAVKFYEKVKEDYEDSIYAPFCVYELGLIWQWKNEDLRARSFYGLLLENEGEFGKRARARMEEINKGLGMLEELYRPFKLRFQDTKAPSTFNLTLDVEQDRSFFNRDVVCRARAQDYSLGTIQPEFEYEWFRDLGTVNREDVENVPEFTTTYEDANAKIVCFSASFAENIGVIFRAPWTHKIDIISPHSNAYLKVKETIAFSAKVEPCTNEENYFLWEWQIDGPEAFTVEGKKFSYSFAKNGHYTVTVKIFTRTDKSTDGTEGAQEGKGEEKEEIFLSSDVSGILLGTQEFKFDIIKPKDINE
;
A
#
# COMPACT_ATOMS: atom_id res chain seq x y z
N MET A 1 -29.59 -74.60 -38.90
CA MET A 1 -29.43 -73.50 -37.93
C MET A 1 -28.87 -72.30 -38.65
N SER A 2 -29.47 -71.12 -38.77
CA SER A 2 -30.87 -70.67 -38.74
C SER A 2 -30.84 -69.29 -39.38
N SER A 3 -31.66 -69.06 -40.41
CA SER A 3 -31.82 -67.76 -41.06
C SER A 3 -32.45 -66.76 -40.08
N VAL A 4 -31.63 -65.98 -39.38
CA VAL A 4 -32.12 -64.92 -38.51
C VAL A 4 -32.57 -63.74 -39.38
N ASN A 5 -33.81 -63.33 -39.12
CA ASN A 5 -34.62 -62.42 -39.90
C ASN A 5 -34.05 -60.98 -39.87
N LYS A 6 -33.20 -60.61 -40.85
CA LYS A 6 -32.54 -59.28 -40.93
C LYS A 6 -33.51 -58.09 -40.91
N LYS A 7 -34.78 -58.28 -41.25
CA LYS A 7 -35.81 -57.22 -41.16
C LYS A 7 -36.20 -56.86 -39.73
N ASN A 8 -36.06 -57.78 -38.77
CA ASN A 8 -36.35 -57.48 -37.36
C ASN A 8 -35.17 -56.77 -36.67
N PHE A 9 -33.93 -56.96 -37.12
CA PHE A 9 -32.77 -56.33 -36.50
C PHE A 9 -32.71 -54.82 -36.73
N PHE A 10 -33.05 -54.37 -37.95
CA PHE A 10 -33.03 -52.94 -38.29
C PHE A 10 -34.15 -52.15 -37.59
N GLY A 11 -35.33 -52.76 -37.41
CA GLY A 11 -36.43 -52.17 -36.66
C GLY A 11 -36.12 -52.04 -35.16
N VAL A 12 -35.47 -53.04 -34.56
CA VAL A 12 -35.06 -52.99 -33.15
C VAL A 12 -33.95 -51.94 -32.95
N PHE A 13 -32.97 -51.87 -33.84
CA PHE A 13 -31.88 -50.87 -33.73
C PHE A 13 -32.38 -49.42 -33.88
N LEU A 14 -33.29 -49.17 -34.82
CA LEU A 14 -33.90 -47.85 -35.00
C LEU A 14 -34.79 -47.47 -33.81
N PHE A 15 -35.51 -48.44 -33.22
CA PHE A 15 -36.28 -48.24 -32.00
C PHE A 15 -35.39 -47.86 -30.81
N PHE A 16 -34.22 -48.50 -30.64
CA PHE A 16 -33.28 -48.14 -29.58
C PHE A 16 -32.69 -46.73 -29.74
N ILE A 17 -32.42 -46.29 -30.97
CA ILE A 17 -31.91 -44.93 -31.22
C ILE A 17 -33.01 -43.88 -30.94
N ILE A 18 -34.23 -44.10 -31.44
CA ILE A 18 -35.35 -43.18 -31.21
C ILE A 18 -35.72 -43.15 -29.72
N PHE A 19 -35.74 -44.30 -29.06
CA PHE A 19 -35.98 -44.39 -27.62
C PHE A 19 -34.87 -43.70 -26.82
N SER A 20 -33.60 -43.88 -27.18
CA SER A 20 -32.47 -43.18 -26.57
C SER A 20 -32.60 -41.67 -26.71
N VAL A 21 -32.91 -41.17 -27.90
CA VAL A 21 -33.04 -39.72 -28.18
C VAL A 21 -34.21 -39.10 -27.42
N VAL A 22 -35.38 -39.77 -27.39
CA VAL A 22 -36.57 -39.31 -26.66
C VAL A 22 -36.36 -39.38 -25.15
N LEU A 23 -35.62 -40.38 -24.66
CA LEU A 23 -35.29 -40.50 -23.24
C LEU A 23 -34.30 -39.41 -22.82
N THR A 24 -33.25 -39.16 -23.61
CA THR A 24 -32.29 -38.08 -23.34
C THR A 24 -32.92 -36.69 -23.44
N SER A 25 -33.84 -36.45 -24.38
CA SER A 25 -34.51 -35.16 -24.51
C SER A 25 -35.50 -34.89 -23.38
N LYS A 26 -36.22 -35.92 -22.91
CA LYS A 26 -37.07 -35.79 -21.71
C LYS A 26 -36.24 -35.58 -20.46
N VAL A 27 -35.12 -36.30 -20.29
CA VAL A 27 -34.22 -36.11 -19.14
C VAL A 27 -33.62 -34.69 -19.13
N CYS A 28 -33.23 -34.14 -20.28
CA CYS A 28 -32.77 -32.73 -20.37
C CYS A 28 -33.87 -31.72 -20.04
N LEU A 29 -35.09 -31.89 -20.57
CA LEU A 29 -36.21 -30.99 -20.27
C LEU A 29 -36.63 -31.07 -18.80
N PHE A 30 -36.59 -32.26 -18.20
CA PHE A 30 -36.84 -32.42 -16.77
C PHE A 30 -35.73 -31.78 -15.92
N ALA A 31 -34.45 -31.92 -16.28
CA ALA A 31 -33.35 -31.24 -15.59
C ALA A 31 -33.50 -29.70 -15.65
N GLN A 32 -33.75 -29.14 -16.84
CA GLN A 32 -33.95 -27.70 -17.02
C GLN A 32 -35.14 -27.15 -16.22
N ALA A 33 -36.27 -27.88 -16.19
CA ALA A 33 -37.44 -27.47 -15.40
C ALA A 33 -37.18 -27.56 -13.89
N GLN A 34 -36.32 -28.48 -13.45
CA GLN A 34 -35.94 -28.61 -12.05
C GLN A 34 -35.01 -27.47 -11.59
N ASP A 35 -34.07 -27.06 -12.44
CA ASP A 35 -33.17 -25.93 -12.15
C ASP A 35 -33.96 -24.62 -12.04
N ALA A 36 -34.98 -24.42 -12.89
CA ALA A 36 -35.84 -23.23 -12.84
C ALA A 36 -36.59 -23.10 -11.50
N ALA A 37 -37.07 -24.20 -10.91
CA ALA A 37 -37.77 -24.17 -9.62
C ALA A 37 -36.82 -23.85 -8.45
N ILE A 38 -35.55 -24.29 -8.53
CA ILE A 38 -34.53 -23.93 -7.54
C ILE A 38 -34.19 -22.45 -7.67
N ILE A 39 -34.00 -21.96 -8.90
CA ILE A 39 -33.74 -20.53 -9.17
C ILE A 39 -34.87 -19.65 -8.61
N ASP A 40 -36.14 -20.00 -8.85
CA ASP A 40 -37.31 -19.27 -8.33
C ASP A 40 -37.33 -19.26 -6.79
N LEU A 41 -37.07 -20.42 -6.17
CA LEU A 41 -36.98 -20.51 -4.71
C LEU A 41 -35.80 -19.69 -4.16
N THR A 42 -34.64 -19.69 -4.83
CA THR A 42 -33.48 -18.88 -4.44
C THR A 42 -33.81 -17.39 -4.49
N GLN A 43 -34.46 -16.93 -5.56
CA GLN A 43 -34.88 -15.53 -5.68
C GLN A 43 -35.91 -15.16 -4.61
N GLN A 44 -36.89 -16.03 -4.35
CA GLN A 44 -37.89 -15.82 -3.31
C GLN A 44 -37.25 -15.73 -1.91
N LEU A 45 -36.36 -16.67 -1.57
CA LEU A 45 -35.70 -16.69 -0.26
C LEU A 45 -34.77 -15.49 -0.07
N LYS A 46 -34.09 -15.05 -1.14
CA LYS A 46 -33.29 -13.82 -1.12
C LYS A 46 -34.16 -12.59 -0.84
N LEU A 47 -35.27 -12.44 -1.57
CA LEU A 47 -36.19 -11.31 -1.37
C LEU A 47 -36.77 -11.28 0.06
N GLU A 48 -37.21 -12.43 0.57
CA GLU A 48 -37.74 -12.51 1.94
C GLU A 48 -36.64 -12.35 2.99
N SER A 49 -35.40 -12.79 2.74
CA SER A 49 -34.29 -12.56 3.66
C SER A 49 -33.97 -11.08 3.78
N ASP A 50 -33.83 -10.39 2.65
CA ASP A 50 -33.47 -8.96 2.62
C ASP A 50 -34.50 -8.14 3.40
N LYS A 51 -35.80 -8.35 3.13
CA LYS A 51 -36.92 -7.72 3.82
C LYS A 51 -36.96 -7.99 5.33
N ASN A 52 -36.51 -9.15 5.79
CA ASN A 52 -36.52 -9.48 7.22
C ASN A 52 -35.25 -8.99 7.92
N PHE A 53 -34.09 -9.04 7.27
CA PHE A 53 -32.83 -8.56 7.83
C PHE A 53 -32.84 -7.04 8.00
N GLU A 54 -33.31 -6.29 7.00
CA GLU A 54 -33.48 -4.82 7.10
C GLU A 54 -34.41 -4.41 8.25
N ALA A 55 -35.43 -5.24 8.53
CA ALA A 55 -36.40 -4.99 9.59
C ALA A 55 -35.99 -5.56 10.96
N GLY A 56 -34.81 -6.19 11.08
CA GLY A 56 -34.37 -6.87 12.32
C GLY A 56 -35.25 -8.07 12.73
N ARG A 57 -36.03 -8.64 11.80
CA ARG A 57 -37.02 -9.72 12.07
C ARG A 57 -36.45 -11.13 11.87
N PHE A 58 -35.28 -11.39 12.45
CA PHE A 58 -34.57 -12.67 12.27
C PHE A 58 -35.37 -13.89 12.73
N LEU A 59 -36.01 -13.83 13.91
CA LEU A 59 -36.77 -14.95 14.46
C LEU A 59 -38.00 -15.30 13.62
N SER A 60 -38.73 -14.29 13.11
CA SER A 60 -39.89 -14.52 12.24
C SER A 60 -39.49 -15.17 10.91
N PHE A 61 -38.34 -14.78 10.35
CA PHE A 61 -37.83 -15.42 9.15
C PHE A 61 -37.35 -16.85 9.43
N LEU A 62 -36.73 -17.09 10.59
CA LEU A 62 -36.33 -18.43 11.01
C LEU A 62 -37.53 -19.37 11.17
N ASP A 63 -38.65 -18.90 11.73
CA ASP A 63 -39.90 -19.66 11.83
C ASP A 63 -40.47 -19.99 10.44
N TYR A 64 -40.46 -19.01 9.52
CA TYR A 64 -40.84 -19.23 8.12
C TYR A 64 -39.98 -20.32 7.46
N LEU A 65 -38.66 -20.26 7.60
CA LEU A 65 -37.73 -21.22 7.02
C LEU A 65 -37.92 -22.63 7.62
N ASN A 66 -38.12 -22.74 8.93
CA ASN A 66 -38.37 -24.02 9.59
C ASN A 66 -39.68 -24.67 9.11
N ASN A 67 -40.74 -23.87 8.94
CA ASN A 67 -42.00 -24.36 8.37
C ASN A 67 -41.79 -24.83 6.93
N LEU A 68 -41.08 -24.04 6.12
CA LEU A 68 -40.76 -24.37 4.74
C LEU A 68 -39.96 -25.68 4.63
N ARG A 69 -39.00 -25.90 5.55
CA ARG A 69 -38.17 -27.10 5.64
C ARG A 69 -38.99 -28.38 5.81
N THR A 70 -40.08 -28.35 6.59
CA THR A 70 -40.92 -29.54 6.85
C THR A 70 -41.76 -30.00 5.66
N GLY A 71 -42.03 -29.10 4.69
CA GLY A 71 -42.97 -29.35 3.59
C GLY A 71 -42.33 -29.51 2.21
N LYS A 72 -41.00 -29.44 2.10
CA LYS A 72 -40.30 -29.44 0.80
C LYS A 72 -39.55 -30.75 0.55
N GLU A 73 -39.36 -31.06 -0.73
CA GLU A 73 -38.56 -32.21 -1.18
C GLU A 73 -37.09 -32.08 -0.76
N GLU A 74 -36.41 -33.22 -0.57
CA GLU A 74 -35.03 -33.29 -0.06
C GLU A 74 -34.03 -32.42 -0.85
N ARG A 75 -34.25 -32.25 -2.16
CA ARG A 75 -33.40 -31.42 -3.03
C ARG A 75 -33.40 -29.92 -2.72
N TYR A 76 -34.44 -29.40 -2.06
CA TYR A 76 -34.51 -27.97 -1.68
C TYR A 76 -33.92 -27.71 -0.30
N LEU A 77 -33.73 -28.76 0.50
CA LEU A 77 -33.22 -28.63 1.87
C LEU A 77 -31.86 -27.95 1.97
N PRO A 78 -30.87 -28.17 1.06
CA PRO A 78 -29.58 -27.46 1.14
C PRO A 78 -29.72 -25.94 1.12
N LEU A 79 -30.58 -25.42 0.23
CA LEU A 79 -30.83 -23.99 0.10
C LEU A 79 -31.56 -23.44 1.33
N ILE A 80 -32.59 -24.15 1.80
CA ILE A 80 -33.35 -23.73 2.99
C ILE A 80 -32.45 -23.74 4.23
N ASP A 81 -31.63 -24.79 4.39
CA ASP A 81 -30.73 -24.94 5.53
C ASP A 81 -29.60 -23.90 5.50
N TYR A 82 -29.12 -23.51 4.31
CA TYR A 82 -28.22 -22.37 4.16
C TYR A 82 -28.85 -21.09 4.73
N TYR A 83 -30.08 -20.74 4.34
CA TYR A 83 -30.75 -19.55 4.88
C TYR A 83 -31.04 -19.66 6.39
N ILE A 84 -31.29 -20.86 6.92
CA ILE A 84 -31.43 -21.08 8.37
C ILE A 84 -30.12 -20.76 9.08
N VAL A 85 -29.00 -21.29 8.59
CA VAL A 85 -27.66 -21.05 9.16
C VAL A 85 -27.27 -19.58 9.07
N LEU A 86 -27.47 -18.97 7.90
CA LEU A 86 -27.24 -17.54 7.68
C LEU A 86 -28.04 -16.67 8.65
N THR A 87 -29.34 -16.92 8.76
CA THR A 87 -30.23 -16.16 9.65
C THR A 87 -29.81 -16.26 11.11
N LYS A 88 -29.40 -17.44 11.58
CA LYS A 88 -28.90 -17.63 12.95
C LYS A 88 -27.60 -16.87 13.19
N SER A 89 -26.65 -16.94 12.26
CA SER A 89 -25.38 -16.21 12.42
C SER A 89 -25.60 -14.69 12.40
N LEU A 90 -26.42 -14.18 11.48
CA LEU A 90 -26.73 -12.74 11.41
C LEU A 90 -27.53 -12.26 12.62
N TYR A 91 -28.37 -13.11 13.22
CA TYR A 91 -29.06 -12.78 14.46
C TYR A 91 -28.08 -12.59 15.63
N LEU A 92 -27.06 -13.45 15.76
CA LEU A 92 -26.01 -13.27 16.76
C LEU A 92 -25.23 -11.97 16.53
N ASP A 93 -24.83 -11.70 15.29
CA ASP A 93 -24.14 -10.45 14.94
C ASP A 93 -25.01 -9.21 15.24
N TYR A 94 -26.33 -9.30 14.99
CA TYR A 94 -27.29 -8.24 15.33
C TYR A 94 -27.38 -8.02 16.84
N LEU A 95 -27.48 -9.08 17.65
CA LEU A 95 -27.55 -8.96 19.11
C LEU A 95 -26.26 -8.33 19.68
N GLU A 96 -25.11 -8.69 19.13
CA GLU A 96 -23.81 -8.09 19.47
C GLU A 96 -23.78 -6.60 19.11
N GLN A 97 -24.23 -6.21 17.91
CA GLN A 97 -24.30 -4.82 17.49
C GLN A 97 -25.28 -3.97 18.31
N GLN A 98 -26.37 -4.57 18.82
CA GLN A 98 -27.33 -3.91 19.71
C GLN A 98 -26.88 -3.89 21.18
N GLU A 99 -25.70 -4.46 21.49
CA GLU A 99 -25.20 -4.64 22.84
C GLU A 99 -26.20 -5.38 23.78
N ASP A 100 -27.09 -6.23 23.22
CA ASP A 100 -28.00 -7.07 24.01
C ASP A 100 -27.27 -8.34 24.46
N TRP A 101 -26.30 -8.14 25.37
CA TRP A 101 -25.42 -9.19 25.87
C TRP A 101 -26.18 -10.35 26.51
N LYS A 102 -27.32 -10.07 27.16
CA LYS A 102 -28.12 -11.11 27.79
C LYS A 102 -28.68 -12.06 26.73
N SER A 103 -29.40 -11.51 25.75
CA SER A 103 -29.94 -12.34 24.67
C SER A 103 -28.83 -12.99 23.86
N TYR A 104 -27.70 -12.30 23.64
CA TYR A 104 -26.54 -12.86 22.96
C TYR A 104 -26.06 -14.12 23.67
N TYR A 105 -25.62 -14.02 24.93
CA TYR A 105 -25.09 -15.17 25.68
C TYR A 105 -26.12 -16.28 25.93
N ASP A 106 -27.39 -15.94 26.13
CA ASP A 106 -28.47 -16.93 26.30
C ASP A 106 -28.68 -17.79 25.03
N ASN A 107 -28.30 -17.27 23.85
CA ASN A 107 -28.52 -17.93 22.56
C ASN A 107 -27.25 -18.47 21.89
N THR A 108 -26.07 -17.88 22.10
CA THR A 108 -24.82 -18.21 21.37
C THR A 108 -24.53 -19.70 21.32
N HIS A 109 -24.40 -20.37 22.48
CA HIS A 109 -24.04 -21.79 22.52
C HIS A 109 -25.02 -22.70 21.77
N LYS A 110 -26.32 -22.43 21.91
CA LYS A 110 -27.36 -23.22 21.23
C LYS A 110 -27.30 -22.99 19.72
N LEU A 111 -27.29 -21.73 19.30
CA LEU A 111 -27.33 -21.37 17.87
C LEU A 111 -26.05 -21.76 17.16
N ASP A 112 -24.88 -21.54 17.77
CA ASP A 112 -23.59 -21.93 17.19
C ASP A 112 -23.49 -23.44 17.04
N LYS A 113 -23.94 -24.22 18.03
CA LYS A 113 -24.02 -25.68 17.89
C LYS A 113 -24.91 -26.09 16.71
N GLU A 114 -26.10 -25.49 16.59
CA GLU A 114 -27.01 -25.80 15.48
C GLU A 114 -26.44 -25.38 14.11
N ILE A 115 -25.71 -24.26 14.04
CA ILE A 115 -24.97 -23.81 12.85
C ILE A 115 -23.90 -24.84 12.47
N ILE A 116 -23.06 -25.24 13.43
CA ILE A 116 -21.97 -26.20 13.25
C ILE A 116 -22.50 -27.56 12.79
N ASP A 117 -23.53 -28.10 13.46
CA ASP A 117 -24.11 -29.40 13.14
C ASP A 117 -24.69 -29.40 11.71
N THR A 118 -25.38 -28.32 11.33
CA THR A 118 -25.96 -28.17 9.98
C THR A 118 -24.87 -28.05 8.92
N ALA A 119 -23.86 -27.20 9.13
CA ALA A 119 -22.75 -27.02 8.21
C ALA A 119 -21.98 -28.32 7.96
N ASN A 120 -21.67 -29.07 9.04
CA ASN A 120 -20.98 -30.36 8.94
C ASN A 120 -21.81 -31.40 8.18
N GLN A 121 -23.12 -31.46 8.42
CA GLN A 121 -24.01 -32.37 7.69
C GLN A 121 -23.94 -32.13 6.17
N TYR A 122 -23.95 -30.88 5.72
CA TYR A 122 -23.96 -30.54 4.29
C TYR A 122 -22.62 -30.66 3.59
N SER A 123 -21.53 -30.32 4.27
CA SER A 123 -20.17 -30.46 3.72
C SER A 123 -19.85 -31.88 3.22
N SER A 124 -20.47 -32.90 3.84
CA SER A 124 -20.31 -34.29 3.43
C SER A 124 -21.10 -34.67 2.18
N ARG A 125 -22.16 -33.92 1.85
CA ARG A 125 -23.12 -34.25 0.79
C ARG A 125 -22.88 -33.49 -0.52
N SER A 126 -22.34 -32.27 -0.47
CA SER A 126 -22.21 -31.40 -1.65
C SER A 126 -20.93 -30.56 -1.59
N LYS A 127 -19.81 -31.13 -2.03
CA LYS A 127 -18.50 -30.45 -2.00
C LYS A 127 -18.32 -29.35 -3.05
N GLN A 128 -19.22 -29.28 -4.03
CA GLN A 128 -19.12 -28.41 -5.21
C GLN A 128 -20.30 -27.43 -5.26
N SER A 129 -20.75 -26.95 -4.12
CA SER A 129 -21.85 -25.97 -4.04
C SER A 129 -21.41 -24.74 -3.28
N ALA A 130 -21.67 -23.56 -3.86
CA ALA A 130 -21.42 -22.27 -3.21
C ALA A 130 -22.08 -22.18 -1.81
N TRP A 131 -23.30 -22.72 -1.64
CA TRP A 131 -23.98 -22.70 -0.34
C TRP A 131 -23.29 -23.59 0.70
N ALA A 132 -22.66 -24.68 0.28
CA ALA A 132 -21.92 -25.55 1.20
C ALA A 132 -20.66 -24.86 1.71
N VAL A 133 -19.97 -24.11 0.84
CA VAL A 133 -18.86 -23.23 1.20
C VAL A 133 -19.32 -22.17 2.21
N ASP A 134 -20.42 -21.47 1.93
CA ASP A 134 -20.93 -20.44 2.85
C ASP A 134 -21.32 -21.00 4.22
N MET A 135 -22.01 -22.14 4.24
CA MET A 135 -22.34 -22.81 5.49
C MET A 135 -21.10 -23.23 6.28
N LEU A 136 -20.05 -23.73 5.62
CA LEU A 136 -18.78 -24.08 6.26
C LEU A 136 -18.06 -22.86 6.83
N TYR A 137 -18.10 -21.72 6.12
CA TYR A 137 -17.57 -20.46 6.62
C TYR A 137 -18.34 -19.99 7.87
N LEU A 138 -19.67 -20.05 7.86
CA LEU A 138 -20.50 -19.72 9.03
C LEU A 138 -20.28 -20.71 10.19
N GLY A 139 -20.10 -22.00 9.89
CA GLY A 139 -19.72 -23.02 10.87
C GLY A 139 -18.35 -22.77 11.50
N TRP A 140 -17.38 -22.33 10.70
CA TRP A 140 -16.07 -21.91 11.20
C TRP A 140 -16.17 -20.68 12.12
N LYS A 141 -16.95 -19.66 11.73
CA LYS A 141 -17.21 -18.47 12.57
C LYS A 141 -17.84 -18.85 13.91
N ALA A 142 -18.80 -19.78 13.91
CA ALA A 142 -19.41 -20.32 15.11
C ALA A 142 -18.39 -21.03 16.03
N HIS A 143 -17.48 -21.84 15.47
CA HIS A 143 -16.39 -22.44 16.26
C HIS A 143 -15.45 -21.40 16.88
N LEU A 144 -15.17 -20.29 16.19
CA LEU A 144 -14.35 -19.21 16.74
C LEU A 144 -15.00 -18.54 17.95
N ARG A 145 -16.32 -18.29 17.90
CA ARG A 145 -17.06 -17.71 19.03
C ARG A 145 -17.06 -18.62 20.26
N GLU A 146 -17.14 -19.92 20.06
CA GLU A 146 -17.10 -20.93 21.13
C GLU A 146 -15.67 -21.26 21.62
N GLU A 147 -14.64 -20.60 21.07
CA GLU A 147 -13.21 -20.93 21.31
C GLU A 147 -12.90 -22.43 21.10
N ASP A 148 -13.60 -23.06 20.17
CA ASP A 148 -13.50 -24.50 19.94
C ASP A 148 -12.21 -24.84 19.16
N LYS A 149 -11.44 -25.82 19.68
CA LYS A 149 -10.25 -26.38 19.04
C LYS A 149 -10.53 -26.93 17.64
N LYS A 150 -11.79 -27.24 17.31
CA LYS A 150 -12.22 -27.70 15.99
C LYS A 150 -12.28 -26.60 14.93
N ALA A 151 -12.17 -25.32 15.29
CA ALA A 151 -12.16 -24.21 14.32
C ALA A 151 -11.13 -24.44 13.20
N GLY A 152 -9.92 -24.91 13.55
CA GLY A 152 -8.88 -25.21 12.58
C GLY A 152 -9.25 -26.31 11.59
N THR A 153 -9.96 -27.35 12.05
CA THR A 153 -10.43 -28.47 11.21
C THR A 153 -11.54 -28.03 10.27
N THR A 154 -12.52 -27.27 10.78
CA THR A 154 -13.63 -26.75 9.97
C THR A 154 -13.13 -25.78 8.90
N PHE A 155 -12.12 -24.97 9.22
CA PHE A 155 -11.48 -24.09 8.24
C PHE A 155 -10.75 -24.86 7.13
N ASN A 156 -10.08 -25.97 7.44
CA ASN A 156 -9.49 -26.83 6.41
C ASN A 156 -10.57 -27.45 5.51
N LEU A 157 -11.69 -27.87 6.08
CA LEU A 157 -12.81 -28.40 5.31
C LEU A 157 -13.41 -27.34 4.39
N LEU A 158 -13.54 -26.09 4.86
CA LEU A 158 -13.92 -24.95 4.02
C LEU A 158 -12.98 -24.79 2.82
N ILE A 159 -11.67 -24.80 3.05
CA ILE A 159 -10.65 -24.71 1.99
C ILE A 159 -10.81 -25.84 0.97
N ASP A 160 -10.95 -27.09 1.43
CA ASP A 160 -11.11 -28.24 0.54
C ASP A 160 -12.36 -28.12 -0.36
N ASN A 161 -13.46 -27.59 0.19
CA ASN A 161 -14.70 -27.37 -0.57
C ASN A 161 -14.57 -26.19 -1.55
N LEU A 162 -13.86 -25.13 -1.16
CA LEU A 162 -13.55 -24.00 -2.04
C LEU A 162 -12.71 -24.43 -3.24
N ILE A 163 -11.66 -25.24 -3.02
CA ILE A 163 -10.83 -25.77 -4.09
C ILE A 163 -11.65 -26.66 -5.02
N ALA A 164 -12.47 -27.57 -4.46
CA ALA A 164 -13.32 -28.45 -5.26
C ALA A 164 -14.37 -27.68 -6.09
N LEU A 165 -14.90 -26.57 -5.55
CA LEU A 165 -15.82 -25.69 -6.26
C LEU A 165 -15.10 -24.96 -7.41
N THR A 166 -13.94 -24.33 -7.13
CA THR A 166 -13.15 -23.64 -8.14
C THR A 166 -12.68 -24.58 -9.25
N GLU A 167 -12.33 -25.82 -8.94
CA GLU A 167 -12.00 -26.85 -9.93
C GLU A 167 -13.22 -27.21 -10.82
N ALA A 168 -14.40 -27.31 -10.23
CA ALA A 168 -15.62 -27.70 -10.94
C ALA A 168 -16.16 -26.60 -11.87
N GLU A 169 -16.04 -25.34 -11.48
CA GLU A 169 -16.60 -24.18 -12.20
C GLU A 169 -15.57 -23.42 -13.05
N ASP A 170 -14.27 -23.66 -12.85
CA ASP A 170 -13.17 -22.81 -13.32
C ASP A 170 -13.38 -21.33 -12.95
N ASP A 171 -13.97 -21.10 -11.77
CA ASP A 171 -14.29 -19.77 -11.25
C ASP A 171 -13.67 -19.56 -9.86
N THR A 172 -12.93 -18.46 -9.72
CA THR A 172 -12.32 -18.02 -8.46
C THR A 172 -13.17 -17.01 -7.70
N SER A 173 -14.32 -16.60 -8.22
CA SER A 173 -15.17 -15.55 -7.63
C SER A 173 -15.54 -15.86 -6.19
N LYS A 174 -15.96 -17.10 -5.90
CA LYS A 174 -16.31 -17.51 -4.53
C LYS A 174 -15.09 -17.58 -3.61
N PHE A 175 -13.94 -17.97 -4.16
CA PHE A 175 -12.67 -17.98 -3.44
C PHE A 175 -12.25 -16.56 -3.02
N GLN A 176 -12.34 -15.61 -3.95
CA GLN A 176 -12.10 -14.17 -3.70
C GLN A 176 -13.09 -13.61 -2.69
N GLU A 177 -14.38 -13.93 -2.79
CA GLU A 177 -15.41 -13.47 -1.85
C GLU A 177 -15.08 -13.84 -0.39
N ILE A 178 -14.64 -15.08 -0.16
CA ILE A 178 -14.23 -15.55 1.17
C ILE A 178 -12.94 -14.87 1.63
N ALA A 179 -11.95 -14.74 0.74
CA ALA A 179 -10.70 -14.03 1.04
C ALA A 179 -10.95 -12.54 1.38
N ASP A 180 -11.80 -11.85 0.63
CA ASP A 180 -12.22 -10.47 0.87
C ASP A 180 -12.90 -10.33 2.24
N THR A 181 -13.72 -11.31 2.60
CA THR A 181 -14.42 -11.32 3.89
C THR A 181 -13.43 -11.53 5.05
N LEU A 182 -12.51 -12.48 4.93
CA LEU A 182 -11.45 -12.71 5.93
C LEU A 182 -10.54 -11.48 6.06
N SER A 183 -10.17 -10.87 4.94
CA SER A 183 -9.34 -9.66 4.90
C SER A 183 -10.01 -8.49 5.63
N ARG A 184 -11.31 -8.22 5.35
CA ARG A 184 -12.07 -7.16 6.04
C ARG A 184 -12.21 -7.39 7.55
N GLN A 185 -12.15 -8.65 7.99
CA GLN A 185 -12.16 -9.02 9.40
C GLN A 185 -10.76 -9.04 10.05
N GLY A 186 -9.71 -8.63 9.31
CA GLY A 186 -8.33 -8.64 9.79
C GLY A 186 -7.72 -10.05 9.95
N GLN A 187 -8.35 -11.09 9.38
CA GLN A 187 -7.95 -12.49 9.49
C GLN A 187 -6.86 -12.84 8.45
N ILE A 188 -5.77 -12.06 8.40
CA ILE A 188 -4.71 -12.19 7.39
C ILE A 188 -4.01 -13.57 7.44
N ALA A 189 -3.89 -14.18 8.62
CA ALA A 189 -3.33 -15.53 8.76
C ALA A 189 -4.19 -16.59 8.04
N GLN A 190 -5.50 -16.43 8.04
CA GLN A 190 -6.46 -17.31 7.38
C GLN A 190 -6.47 -17.07 5.87
N VAL A 191 -6.35 -15.81 5.43
CA VAL A 191 -6.12 -15.47 4.02
C VAL A 191 -4.85 -16.18 3.51
N ASN A 192 -3.76 -16.14 4.29
CA ASN A 192 -2.52 -16.82 3.93
C ASN A 192 -2.67 -18.35 3.83
N ARG A 193 -3.36 -18.97 4.80
CA ARG A 193 -3.66 -20.41 4.74
C ARG A 193 -4.53 -20.77 3.53
N LEU A 194 -5.52 -19.94 3.21
CA LEU A 194 -6.43 -20.13 2.09
C LEU A 194 -5.66 -20.10 0.76
N PHE A 195 -4.89 -19.03 0.49
CA PHE A 195 -4.09 -18.93 -0.73
C PHE A 195 -2.96 -19.94 -0.79
N GLY A 196 -2.35 -20.29 0.35
CA GLY A 196 -1.35 -21.35 0.43
C GLY A 196 -1.92 -22.70 -0.01
N ALA A 197 -3.14 -23.05 0.41
CA ALA A 197 -3.79 -24.28 -0.05
C ALA A 197 -4.17 -24.25 -1.54
N TYR A 198 -4.59 -23.08 -2.05
CA TYR A 198 -4.83 -22.92 -3.49
C TYR A 198 -3.55 -23.10 -4.31
N LYS A 199 -2.42 -22.57 -3.84
CA LYS A 199 -1.10 -22.81 -4.42
C LYS A 199 -0.74 -24.30 -4.46
N GLU A 200 -0.93 -25.03 -3.35
CA GLU A 200 -0.69 -26.48 -3.30
C GLU A 200 -1.61 -27.25 -4.27
N TYR A 201 -2.87 -26.81 -4.41
CA TYR A 201 -3.77 -27.34 -5.43
C TYR A 201 -3.22 -27.13 -6.85
N LEU A 202 -2.74 -25.92 -7.18
CA LEU A 202 -2.12 -25.65 -8.48
C LEU A 202 -0.88 -26.53 -8.72
N LEU A 203 -0.04 -26.75 -7.70
CA LEU A 203 1.11 -27.66 -7.78
C LEU A 203 0.72 -29.13 -8.00
N SER A 204 -0.45 -29.55 -7.49
CA SER A 204 -0.93 -30.92 -7.64
C SER A 204 -1.41 -31.24 -9.07
N GLN A 205 -1.69 -30.22 -9.88
CA GLN A 205 -2.04 -30.37 -11.28
C GLN A 205 -0.82 -30.85 -12.08
N LYS A 206 -0.98 -31.87 -12.94
CA LYS A 206 0.14 -32.54 -13.65
C LYS A 206 1.04 -31.58 -14.45
N THR A 207 0.48 -30.47 -14.90
CA THR A 207 1.17 -29.33 -15.48
C THR A 207 0.33 -28.12 -15.09
N PRO A 208 0.72 -27.31 -14.08
CA PRO A 208 -0.01 -26.07 -13.85
C PRO A 208 0.06 -25.24 -15.11
N ASP A 209 -1.12 -24.86 -15.59
CA ASP A 209 -1.26 -23.93 -16.71
C ASP A 209 -0.57 -22.63 -16.30
N GLU A 210 0.25 -22.05 -17.19
CA GLU A 210 0.88 -20.74 -16.98
C GLU A 210 -0.21 -19.71 -16.60
N LYS A 211 -1.38 -19.82 -17.23
CA LYS A 211 -2.56 -19.00 -16.90
C LYS A 211 -3.04 -19.15 -15.46
N ALA A 212 -2.88 -20.33 -14.86
CA ALA A 212 -3.29 -20.56 -13.48
C ALA A 212 -2.32 -19.89 -12.50
N ILE A 213 -1.04 -19.81 -12.84
CA ILE A 213 -0.04 -19.04 -12.08
C ILE A 213 -0.30 -17.54 -12.25
N GLU A 214 -0.56 -17.08 -13.47
CA GLU A 214 -0.91 -15.68 -13.76
C GLU A 214 -2.19 -15.24 -13.03
N ARG A 215 -3.17 -16.11 -12.86
CA ARG A 215 -4.40 -15.83 -12.08
C ARG A 215 -4.10 -15.38 -10.65
N LEU A 216 -3.07 -15.92 -9.99
CA LEU A 216 -2.64 -15.45 -8.66
C LEU A 216 -2.06 -14.03 -8.71
N ALA A 217 -1.28 -13.70 -9.74
CA ALA A 217 -0.76 -12.35 -9.92
C ALA A 217 -1.89 -11.35 -10.19
N GLU A 218 -2.87 -11.71 -11.02
CA GLU A 218 -4.07 -10.90 -11.30
C GLU A 218 -4.87 -10.65 -10.01
N MET A 219 -5.10 -11.68 -9.20
CA MET A 219 -5.75 -11.57 -7.89
C MET A 219 -4.99 -10.60 -6.98
N ALA A 220 -3.67 -10.77 -6.87
CA ALA A 220 -2.84 -9.91 -6.02
C ALA A 220 -2.88 -8.44 -6.49
N GLN A 221 -2.87 -8.21 -7.81
CA GLN A 221 -2.98 -6.88 -8.40
C GLN A 221 -4.36 -6.25 -8.14
N GLU A 222 -5.44 -7.02 -8.19
CA GLU A 222 -6.79 -6.53 -7.87
C GLU A 222 -6.90 -6.14 -6.38
N TYR A 223 -6.35 -6.96 -5.47
CA TYR A 223 -6.26 -6.59 -4.05
C TYR A 223 -5.48 -5.29 -3.83
N LEU A 224 -4.38 -5.12 -4.55
CA LEU A 224 -3.58 -3.90 -4.50
C LEU A 224 -4.38 -2.69 -5.01
N ARG A 225 -5.12 -2.83 -6.12
CA ARG A 225 -6.01 -1.78 -6.67
C ARG A 225 -7.10 -1.37 -5.69
N ARG A 226 -7.66 -2.32 -4.93
CA ARG A 226 -8.67 -2.07 -3.88
C ARG A 226 -8.06 -1.52 -2.57
N GLY A 227 -6.75 -1.32 -2.50
CA GLY A 227 -6.06 -0.85 -1.29
C GLY A 227 -5.91 -1.92 -0.19
N GLN A 228 -6.23 -3.18 -0.47
CA GLN A 228 -6.08 -4.30 0.47
C GLN A 228 -4.62 -4.83 0.44
N ILE A 229 -3.70 -3.99 0.88
CA ILE A 229 -2.25 -4.16 0.72
C ILE A 229 -1.74 -5.45 1.37
N ASP A 230 -2.20 -5.78 2.59
CA ASP A 230 -1.77 -7.00 3.30
C ASP A 230 -2.17 -8.27 2.56
N THR A 231 -3.40 -8.31 2.05
CA THR A 231 -3.90 -9.42 1.25
C THR A 231 -3.15 -9.54 -0.07
N ALA A 232 -2.89 -8.42 -0.75
CA ALA A 232 -2.05 -8.41 -1.96
C ALA A 232 -0.67 -9.02 -1.70
N CYS A 233 -0.01 -8.66 -0.59
CA CYS A 233 1.28 -9.24 -0.20
C CYS A 233 1.17 -10.77 -0.05
N VAL A 234 0.16 -11.25 0.70
CA VAL A 234 -0.07 -12.68 0.91
C VAL A 234 -0.26 -13.44 -0.40
N VAL A 235 -1.05 -12.91 -1.34
CA VAL A 235 -1.27 -13.55 -2.63
C VAL A 235 0.00 -13.54 -3.48
N TYR A 236 0.73 -12.41 -3.51
CA TYR A 236 2.02 -12.33 -4.19
C TYR A 236 3.05 -13.31 -3.63
N GLU A 237 3.06 -13.59 -2.32
CA GLU A 237 3.94 -14.62 -1.75
C GLU A 237 3.69 -15.99 -2.36
N GLN A 238 2.42 -16.37 -2.52
CA GLN A 238 2.07 -17.65 -3.12
C GLN A 238 2.41 -17.69 -4.62
N TYR A 239 2.17 -16.59 -5.33
CA TYR A 239 2.58 -16.43 -6.73
C TYR A 239 4.10 -16.58 -6.89
N ILE A 240 4.89 -15.89 -6.07
CA ILE A 240 6.37 -15.91 -6.14
C ILE A 240 6.91 -17.33 -5.96
N GLU A 241 6.38 -18.08 -4.99
CA GLU A 241 6.79 -19.47 -4.75
C GLU A 241 6.50 -20.37 -5.96
N LEU A 242 5.39 -20.17 -6.67
CA LEU A 242 5.10 -20.89 -7.90
C LEU A 242 5.98 -20.42 -9.06
N ALA A 243 6.08 -19.11 -9.28
CA ALA A 243 6.80 -18.54 -10.39
C ALA A 243 8.29 -18.94 -10.38
N LEU A 244 8.90 -19.05 -9.18
CA LEU A 244 10.26 -19.58 -9.01
C LEU A 244 10.46 -21.01 -9.51
N LEU A 245 9.41 -21.84 -9.57
CA LEU A 245 9.47 -23.22 -10.01
C LEU A 245 9.31 -23.36 -11.54
N TYR A 246 8.59 -22.44 -12.17
CA TYR A 246 8.16 -22.58 -13.57
C TYR A 246 8.83 -21.59 -14.53
N TYR A 247 9.20 -20.40 -14.07
CA TYR A 247 9.75 -19.36 -14.94
C TYR A 247 11.27 -19.52 -15.07
N SER A 248 11.80 -19.13 -16.24
CA SER A 248 13.24 -18.99 -16.41
C SER A 248 13.79 -17.87 -15.53
N LYS A 249 15.12 -17.86 -15.30
CA LYS A 249 15.79 -16.83 -14.48
C LYS A 249 15.49 -15.40 -14.93
N ASP A 250 15.41 -15.17 -16.24
CA ASP A 250 15.18 -13.84 -16.81
C ASP A 250 13.71 -13.41 -16.63
N GLU A 251 12.77 -14.33 -16.83
CA GLU A 251 11.33 -14.09 -16.63
C GLU A 251 11.03 -13.82 -15.16
N ILE A 252 11.53 -14.65 -14.24
CA ILE A 252 11.29 -14.46 -12.81
C ILE A 252 11.95 -13.17 -12.29
N TYR A 253 13.11 -12.75 -12.82
CA TYR A 253 13.69 -11.46 -12.47
C TYR A 253 12.73 -10.30 -12.78
N LEU A 254 12.16 -10.29 -14.00
CA LEU A 254 11.23 -9.24 -14.42
C LEU A 254 9.98 -9.23 -13.53
N CYS A 255 9.39 -10.38 -13.25
CA CYS A 255 8.22 -10.51 -12.38
C CYS A 255 8.51 -10.04 -10.96
N LEU A 256 9.59 -10.54 -10.33
CA LEU A 256 9.95 -10.17 -8.96
C LEU A 256 10.30 -8.69 -8.85
N ARG A 257 11.00 -8.13 -9.85
CA ARG A 257 11.29 -6.70 -9.88
C ARG A 257 10.00 -5.90 -9.93
N GLU A 258 9.08 -6.22 -10.84
CA GLU A 258 7.79 -5.53 -10.95
C GLU A 258 7.00 -5.58 -9.64
N ILE A 259 6.99 -6.73 -8.94
CA ILE A 259 6.37 -6.87 -7.63
C ILE A 259 7.07 -5.96 -6.61
N ALA A 260 8.40 -6.01 -6.50
CA ALA A 260 9.14 -5.17 -5.56
C ALA A 260 8.92 -3.67 -5.82
N GLU A 261 8.77 -3.26 -7.08
CA GLU A 261 8.50 -1.87 -7.46
C GLU A 261 7.14 -1.36 -6.96
N LYS A 262 6.13 -2.24 -6.85
CA LYS A 262 4.79 -1.91 -6.33
C LYS A 262 4.79 -1.61 -4.82
N PHE A 263 5.74 -2.16 -4.07
CA PHE A 263 5.77 -2.09 -2.60
C PHE A 263 6.96 -1.32 -2.00
N ARG A 264 7.95 -0.94 -2.82
CA ARG A 264 9.13 -0.21 -2.31
C ARG A 264 8.74 1.14 -1.72
N HIS A 265 9.43 1.53 -0.65
CA HIS A 265 9.24 2.83 0.01
C HIS A 265 9.84 3.98 -0.80
N HIS A 266 10.74 3.68 -1.73
CA HIS A 266 11.32 4.65 -2.64
C HIS A 266 10.30 5.06 -3.71
N GLY A 267 9.57 6.16 -3.46
CA GLY A 267 8.61 6.75 -4.39
C GLY A 267 7.42 7.38 -3.65
N PHE A 268 6.35 7.64 -4.41
CA PHE A 268 5.09 8.18 -3.90
C PHE A 268 3.95 7.15 -3.94
N TRP A 269 4.28 5.85 -3.96
CA TRP A 269 3.28 4.79 -4.04
C TRP A 269 2.48 4.67 -2.73
N PRO A 270 1.16 4.38 -2.81
CA PRO A 270 0.31 4.23 -1.63
C PRO A 270 0.62 2.95 -0.83
N ALA A 271 1.17 1.90 -1.46
CA ALA A 271 1.47 0.62 -0.82
C ALA A 271 2.83 0.61 -0.12
N LYS A 272 2.96 1.39 0.97
CA LYS A 272 4.19 1.49 1.77
C LYS A 272 4.47 0.20 2.57
N ARG A 273 4.97 -0.84 1.89
CA ARG A 273 5.40 -2.12 2.48
C ARG A 273 6.86 -2.40 2.14
N ALA A 274 7.74 -1.54 2.67
CA ALA A 274 9.18 -1.65 2.52
C ALA A 274 9.70 -3.05 2.93
N ASP A 275 9.07 -3.64 3.95
CA ASP A 275 9.34 -5.00 4.45
C ASP A 275 9.08 -6.06 3.38
N PHE A 276 7.94 -5.95 2.68
CA PHE A 276 7.59 -6.87 1.61
C PHE A 276 8.48 -6.67 0.38
N ALA A 277 8.73 -5.43 -0.03
CA ALA A 277 9.64 -5.15 -1.14
C ALA A 277 11.06 -5.67 -0.87
N GLU A 278 11.60 -5.48 0.35
CA GLU A 278 12.90 -6.04 0.73
C GLU A 278 12.87 -7.57 0.77
N LYS A 279 11.78 -8.19 1.22
CA LYS A 279 11.61 -9.66 1.14
C LYS A 279 11.73 -10.14 -0.30
N VAL A 280 11.12 -9.45 -1.27
CA VAL A 280 11.23 -9.78 -2.70
C VAL A 280 12.64 -9.55 -3.22
N TYR A 281 13.31 -8.44 -2.89
CA TYR A 281 14.71 -8.22 -3.27
C TYR A 281 15.66 -9.27 -2.69
N ALA A 282 15.44 -9.73 -1.45
CA ALA A 282 16.22 -10.79 -0.85
C ALA A 282 16.03 -12.15 -1.58
N ILE A 283 14.84 -12.40 -2.14
CA ILE A 283 14.60 -13.57 -3.01
C ILE A 283 15.38 -13.43 -4.32
N ILE A 284 15.32 -12.27 -4.97
CA ILE A 284 16.09 -12.00 -6.21
C ILE A 284 17.59 -12.23 -5.95
N GLU A 285 18.13 -11.66 -4.88
CA GLU A 285 19.55 -11.84 -4.52
C GLU A 285 19.91 -13.32 -4.30
N ARG A 286 19.07 -14.07 -3.57
CA ARG A 286 19.31 -15.47 -3.24
C ARG A 286 19.26 -16.39 -4.46
N GLU A 287 18.28 -16.19 -5.34
CA GLU A 287 17.99 -17.11 -6.45
C GLU A 287 18.72 -16.71 -7.75
N LEU A 288 18.97 -15.41 -7.95
CA LEU A 288 19.46 -14.85 -9.21
C LEU A 288 20.84 -14.15 -9.09
N ASN A 289 21.39 -14.01 -7.87
CA ASN A 289 22.63 -13.31 -7.54
C ASN A 289 22.52 -11.77 -7.64
N LEU A 290 23.41 -11.02 -6.97
CA LEU A 290 23.42 -9.55 -6.94
C LEU A 290 23.62 -8.90 -8.32
N ASP A 291 24.32 -9.58 -9.23
CA ASP A 291 24.71 -9.01 -10.53
C ASP A 291 23.51 -8.61 -11.41
N VAL A 292 22.33 -9.17 -11.17
CA VAL A 292 21.11 -8.84 -11.94
C VAL A 292 20.51 -7.47 -11.59
N PHE A 293 20.86 -6.91 -10.44
CA PHE A 293 20.26 -5.65 -10.01
C PHE A 293 20.67 -4.47 -10.89
N THR A 294 19.68 -3.67 -11.28
CA THR A 294 19.90 -2.38 -11.94
C THR A 294 20.28 -1.30 -10.92
N GLU A 295 20.65 -0.12 -11.43
CA GLU A 295 20.86 1.08 -10.63
C GLU A 295 19.68 1.35 -9.70
N LEU A 296 18.45 1.36 -10.26
CA LEU A 296 17.26 1.67 -9.49
C LEU A 296 16.94 0.60 -8.44
N ASP A 297 17.23 -0.67 -8.71
CA ASP A 297 16.98 -1.77 -7.77
C ASP A 297 17.86 -1.65 -6.53
N LEU A 298 19.19 -1.49 -6.70
CA LEU A 298 20.11 -1.38 -5.57
C LEU A 298 19.81 -0.12 -4.74
N PHE A 299 19.48 0.99 -5.40
CA PHE A 299 19.09 2.21 -4.70
C PHE A 299 17.80 2.02 -3.88
N ALA A 300 16.75 1.47 -4.50
CA ALA A 300 15.48 1.21 -3.83
C ALA A 300 15.62 0.23 -2.66
N ARG A 301 16.47 -0.80 -2.82
CA ARG A 301 16.78 -1.76 -1.78
C ARG A 301 17.48 -1.11 -0.58
N GLY A 302 18.54 -0.33 -0.83
CA GLY A 302 19.24 0.41 0.23
C GLY A 302 18.30 1.34 1.00
N TYR A 303 17.40 2.01 0.26
CA TYR A 303 16.37 2.87 0.84
C TYR A 303 15.34 2.09 1.68
N ASN A 304 14.83 0.96 1.20
CA ASN A 304 13.92 0.12 1.99
C ASN A 304 14.58 -0.35 3.30
N LEU A 305 15.84 -0.77 3.24
CA LEU A 305 16.59 -1.21 4.43
C LEU A 305 16.80 -0.08 5.43
N ASP A 306 17.05 1.15 4.97
CA ASP A 306 17.15 2.36 5.80
C ASP A 306 15.82 2.64 6.53
N VAL A 307 14.70 2.59 5.79
CA VAL A 307 13.34 2.73 6.34
C VAL A 307 13.03 1.63 7.35
N LEU A 308 13.45 0.40 7.10
CA LEU A 308 13.29 -0.74 8.02
C LEU A 308 14.28 -0.72 9.20
N LEU A 309 15.05 0.36 9.39
CA LEU A 309 16.06 0.51 10.46
C LEU A 309 17.19 -0.54 10.38
N ASN A 310 17.36 -1.21 9.24
CA ASN A 310 18.43 -2.17 9.01
C ASN A 310 19.68 -1.47 8.45
N TYR A 311 20.17 -0.48 9.20
CA TYR A 311 21.20 0.45 8.76
C TYR A 311 22.52 -0.21 8.34
N ARG A 312 22.89 -1.35 8.96
CA ARG A 312 24.09 -2.11 8.55
C ARG A 312 23.95 -2.65 7.13
N LYS A 313 22.80 -3.27 6.81
CA LYS A 313 22.54 -3.75 5.45
C LYS A 313 22.32 -2.60 4.48
N ALA A 314 21.64 -1.54 4.90
CA ALA A 314 21.45 -0.34 4.08
C ALA A 314 22.81 0.26 3.65
N ALA A 315 23.73 0.46 4.60
CA ALA A 315 25.07 0.97 4.31
C ALA A 315 25.86 0.04 3.37
N TYR A 316 25.77 -1.28 3.55
CA TYR A 316 26.38 -2.26 2.66
C TYR A 316 25.83 -2.14 1.23
N VAL A 317 24.51 -2.11 1.06
CA VAL A 317 23.85 -2.01 -0.26
C VAL A 317 24.15 -0.67 -0.92
N PHE A 318 24.19 0.43 -0.16
CA PHE A 318 24.57 1.74 -0.67
C PHE A 318 26.04 1.81 -1.10
N GLN A 319 26.95 1.14 -0.39
CA GLN A 319 28.35 1.05 -0.83
C GLN A 319 28.47 0.27 -2.14
N GLU A 320 27.78 -0.88 -2.24
CA GLU A 320 27.71 -1.67 -3.47
C GLU A 320 27.16 -0.85 -4.65
N PHE A 321 26.15 -0.01 -4.39
CA PHE A 321 25.60 0.91 -5.38
C PHE A 321 26.65 1.91 -5.90
N LEU A 322 27.46 2.51 -5.02
CA LEU A 322 28.51 3.45 -5.41
C LEU A 322 29.58 2.78 -6.27
N ASP A 323 29.93 1.53 -5.93
CA ASP A 323 30.97 0.78 -6.62
C ASP A 323 30.50 0.36 -8.04
N ARG A 324 29.22 -0.03 -8.19
CA ARG A 324 28.66 -0.50 -9.47
C ARG A 324 28.14 0.61 -10.38
N PHE A 325 27.61 1.69 -9.82
CA PHE A 325 26.98 2.78 -10.59
C PHE A 325 27.62 4.15 -10.31
N PRO A 326 28.95 4.32 -10.52
CA PRO A 326 29.69 5.56 -10.20
C PRO A 326 29.34 6.77 -11.08
N LYS A 327 28.39 6.62 -12.01
CA LYS A 327 27.86 7.71 -12.85
C LYS A 327 26.36 7.96 -12.61
N SER A 328 25.77 7.29 -11.63
CA SER A 328 24.37 7.46 -11.30
C SER A 328 24.08 8.89 -10.83
N ARG A 329 22.89 9.39 -11.18
CA ARG A 329 22.35 10.64 -10.63
C ARG A 329 22.03 10.58 -9.13
N PHE A 330 21.91 9.38 -8.56
CA PHE A 330 21.57 9.19 -7.14
C PHE A 330 22.80 9.20 -6.22
N ILE A 331 24.03 9.24 -6.77
CA ILE A 331 25.26 9.24 -5.96
C ILE A 331 25.27 10.30 -4.87
N PRO A 332 24.89 11.57 -5.14
CA PRO A 332 24.85 12.58 -4.09
C PRO A 332 23.92 12.21 -2.93
N GLU A 333 22.76 11.60 -3.21
CA GLU A 333 21.84 11.13 -2.18
C GLU A 333 22.44 9.95 -1.40
N VAL A 334 23.05 9.00 -2.10
CA VAL A 334 23.65 7.81 -1.49
C VAL A 334 24.80 8.18 -0.56
N TYR A 335 25.69 9.10 -0.98
CA TYR A 335 26.71 9.63 -0.09
C TYR A 335 26.11 10.36 1.11
N THR A 336 25.07 11.17 0.91
CA THR A 336 24.39 11.87 2.00
C THR A 336 23.81 10.87 3.02
N ARG A 337 23.13 9.82 2.56
CA ARG A 337 22.59 8.75 3.42
C ARG A 337 23.67 7.99 4.17
N LEU A 338 24.76 7.62 3.49
CA LEU A 338 25.91 7.00 4.14
C LEU A 338 26.51 7.92 5.19
N GLY A 339 26.59 9.22 4.94
CA GLY A 339 27.01 10.22 5.92
C GLY A 339 26.10 10.24 7.16
N ILE A 340 24.77 10.28 6.95
CA ILE A 340 23.77 10.24 8.04
C ILE A 340 23.89 8.95 8.85
N ILE A 341 23.93 7.80 8.18
CA ILE A 341 24.04 6.49 8.84
C ILE A 341 25.33 6.41 9.66
N ASN A 342 26.48 6.81 9.08
CA ASN A 342 27.75 6.74 9.79
C ASN A 342 27.77 7.69 10.99
N LEU A 343 27.27 8.92 10.83
CA LEU A 343 27.26 9.90 11.91
C LEU A 343 26.31 9.49 13.04
N TYR A 344 25.04 9.30 12.72
CA TYR A 344 23.98 9.19 13.72
C TYR A 344 23.74 7.76 14.21
N ILE A 345 24.08 6.75 13.39
CA ILE A 345 23.79 5.35 13.70
C ILE A 345 25.04 4.55 14.04
N PHE A 346 26.17 4.78 13.38
CA PHE A 346 27.43 4.09 13.70
C PHE A 346 28.35 4.89 14.62
N ALA A 347 28.05 6.17 14.85
CA ALA A 347 28.94 7.08 15.55
C ALA A 347 30.36 7.18 14.93
N ASP A 348 30.47 6.92 13.63
CA ASP A 348 31.71 7.01 12.85
C ASP A 348 31.80 8.39 12.18
N ILE A 349 32.35 9.35 12.93
CA ILE A 349 32.50 10.75 12.47
C ILE A 349 33.43 10.82 11.26
N GLU A 350 34.50 10.02 11.23
CA GLU A 350 35.49 10.08 10.16
C GLU A 350 34.90 9.61 8.84
N ALA A 351 34.17 8.49 8.84
CA ALA A 351 33.44 8.03 7.67
C ALA A 351 32.37 9.02 7.22
N ALA A 352 31.61 9.59 8.17
CA ALA A 352 30.58 10.58 7.84
C ALA A 352 31.16 11.84 7.18
N VAL A 353 32.25 12.39 7.73
CA VAL A 353 32.96 13.55 7.14
C VAL A 353 33.40 13.23 5.71
N LYS A 354 34.01 12.06 5.48
CA LYS A 354 34.45 11.65 4.14
C LYS A 354 33.29 11.64 3.13
N PHE A 355 32.12 11.14 3.52
CA PHE A 355 30.96 11.10 2.63
C PHE A 355 30.35 12.48 2.37
N TYR A 356 30.26 13.33 3.39
CA TYR A 356 29.77 14.70 3.20
C TYR A 356 30.74 15.57 2.37
N GLU A 357 32.05 15.40 2.56
CA GLU A 357 33.06 16.07 1.74
C GLU A 357 32.96 15.64 0.28
N LYS A 358 32.65 14.36 0.02
CA LYS A 358 32.40 13.88 -1.35
C LYS A 358 31.24 14.59 -2.03
N VAL A 359 30.13 14.82 -1.34
CA VAL A 359 29.00 15.59 -1.90
C VAL A 359 29.40 17.04 -2.14
N LYS A 360 30.07 17.68 -1.17
CA LYS A 360 30.54 19.06 -1.29
C LYS A 360 31.50 19.26 -2.48
N GLU A 361 32.45 18.34 -2.69
CA GLU A 361 33.53 18.51 -3.67
C GLU A 361 33.14 18.06 -5.08
N ASP A 362 32.50 16.90 -5.19
CA ASP A 362 32.23 16.28 -6.49
C ASP A 362 30.82 16.68 -7.02
N TYR A 363 29.96 17.24 -6.16
CA TYR A 363 28.55 17.52 -6.45
C TYR A 363 28.03 18.82 -5.83
N GLU A 364 28.81 19.90 -5.91
CA GLU A 364 28.49 21.21 -5.32
C GLU A 364 27.12 21.76 -5.76
N ASP A 365 26.73 21.52 -7.02
CA ASP A 365 25.43 21.94 -7.58
C ASP A 365 24.24 21.05 -7.14
N SER A 366 24.52 19.98 -6.39
CA SER A 366 23.48 19.09 -5.89
C SER A 366 22.68 19.74 -4.77
N ILE A 367 21.37 19.48 -4.73
CA ILE A 367 20.52 19.95 -3.64
C ILE A 367 20.95 19.41 -2.26
N TYR A 368 21.75 18.35 -2.22
CA TYR A 368 22.26 17.79 -0.96
C TYR A 368 23.54 18.47 -0.46
N ALA A 369 24.23 19.24 -1.31
CA ALA A 369 25.46 19.90 -0.93
C ALA A 369 25.27 20.90 0.22
N PRO A 370 24.23 21.78 0.22
CA PRO A 370 23.97 22.66 1.36
C PRO A 370 23.79 21.93 2.69
N PHE A 371 23.05 20.81 2.69
CA PHE A 371 22.87 19.97 3.87
C PHE A 371 24.21 19.37 4.34
N CYS A 372 24.98 18.76 3.42
CA CYS A 372 26.26 18.14 3.75
C CYS A 372 27.28 19.15 4.31
N VAL A 373 27.34 20.35 3.71
CA VAL A 373 28.19 21.45 4.18
C VAL A 373 27.77 21.93 5.57
N TYR A 374 26.45 22.04 5.81
CA TYR A 374 25.93 22.42 7.12
C TYR A 374 26.29 21.39 8.19
N GLU A 375 26.12 20.10 7.89
CA GLU A 375 26.46 19.00 8.78
C GLU A 375 27.98 18.92 9.06
N LEU A 376 28.84 19.18 8.07
CA LEU A 376 30.28 19.34 8.29
C LEU A 376 30.56 20.48 9.28
N GLY A 377 29.92 21.64 9.10
CA GLY A 377 30.01 22.76 10.03
C GLY A 377 29.63 22.38 11.46
N LEU A 378 28.54 21.63 11.62
CA LEU A 378 28.08 21.12 12.93
C LEU A 378 29.07 20.16 13.56
N ILE A 379 29.59 19.19 12.80
CA ILE A 379 30.60 18.24 13.30
C ILE A 379 31.81 18.99 13.85
N TRP A 380 32.33 19.97 13.10
CA TRP A 380 33.51 20.72 13.53
C TRP A 380 33.22 21.66 14.70
N GLN A 381 32.03 22.27 14.76
CA GLN A 381 31.62 23.07 15.91
C GLN A 381 31.50 22.20 17.17
N TRP A 382 30.93 20.99 17.06
CA TRP A 382 30.83 20.04 18.17
C TRP A 382 32.21 19.59 18.68
N LYS A 383 33.18 19.43 17.76
CA LYS A 383 34.59 19.16 18.10
C LYS A 383 35.34 20.36 18.69
N ASN A 384 34.68 21.51 18.86
CA ASN A 384 35.28 22.79 19.28
C ASN A 384 36.37 23.28 18.29
N GLU A 385 36.24 22.95 17.01
CA GLU A 385 37.12 23.40 15.93
C GLU A 385 36.46 24.57 15.17
N ASP A 386 36.19 25.66 15.87
CA ASP A 386 35.41 26.82 15.41
C ASP A 386 35.88 27.42 14.09
N LEU A 387 37.20 27.46 13.84
CA LEU A 387 37.75 27.97 12.58
C LEU A 387 37.31 27.12 11.39
N ARG A 388 37.29 25.78 11.55
CA ARG A 388 36.81 24.87 10.51
C ARG A 388 35.31 24.99 10.36
N ALA A 389 34.55 25.02 11.46
CA ALA A 389 33.11 25.22 11.42
C ALA A 389 32.72 26.50 10.66
N ARG A 390 33.38 27.63 10.95
CA ARG A 390 33.20 28.89 10.24
C ARG A 390 33.49 28.78 8.75
N SER A 391 34.52 28.01 8.36
CA SER A 391 34.85 27.83 6.94
C SER A 391 33.71 27.16 6.17
N PHE A 392 33.06 26.15 6.76
CA PHE A 392 31.92 25.47 6.15
C PHE A 392 30.66 26.34 6.17
N TYR A 393 30.32 26.97 7.30
CA TYR A 393 29.17 27.89 7.35
C TYR A 393 29.34 29.09 6.40
N GLY A 394 30.57 29.52 6.17
CA GLY A 394 30.92 30.57 5.21
C GLY A 394 30.45 30.27 3.78
N LEU A 395 30.53 28.99 3.36
CA LEU A 395 30.07 28.55 2.04
C LEU A 395 28.54 28.64 1.87
N LEU A 396 27.79 28.71 2.97
CA LEU A 396 26.32 28.76 2.97
C LEU A 396 25.76 30.17 3.13
N LEU A 397 26.60 31.21 3.26
CA LEU A 397 26.12 32.56 3.55
C LEU A 397 25.37 33.19 2.37
N GLU A 398 25.75 32.83 1.15
CA GLU A 398 25.08 33.22 -0.08
C GLU A 398 23.81 32.41 -0.34
N ASN A 399 23.61 31.30 0.40
CA ASN A 399 22.37 30.54 0.34
C ASN A 399 21.25 31.34 1.05
N GLU A 400 20.18 31.65 0.32
CA GLU A 400 19.02 32.37 0.87
C GLU A 400 18.02 31.44 1.60
N GLY A 401 18.12 30.13 1.36
CA GLY A 401 17.26 29.11 1.97
C GLY A 401 17.59 28.83 3.45
N GLU A 402 16.89 27.85 4.02
CA GLU A 402 17.02 27.43 5.42
C GLU A 402 18.46 27.20 5.87
N PHE A 403 19.30 26.52 5.07
CA PHE A 403 20.69 26.26 5.49
C PHE A 403 21.53 27.52 5.61
N GLY A 404 21.31 28.53 4.76
CA GLY A 404 22.00 29.81 4.93
C GLY A 404 21.52 30.56 6.17
N LYS A 405 20.22 30.52 6.47
CA LYS A 405 19.67 31.10 7.72
C LYS A 405 20.29 30.42 8.95
N ARG A 406 20.34 29.08 8.94
CA ARG A 406 20.95 28.28 10.01
C ARG A 406 22.46 28.54 10.13
N ALA A 407 23.19 28.59 9.02
CA ALA A 407 24.62 28.88 9.01
C ALA A 407 24.92 30.27 9.59
N ARG A 408 24.12 31.29 9.24
CA ARG A 408 24.24 32.64 9.84
C ARG A 408 24.06 32.62 11.36
N ALA A 409 23.04 31.90 11.85
CA ALA A 409 22.82 31.73 13.30
C ALA A 409 24.01 31.02 13.99
N ARG A 410 24.54 29.95 13.39
CA ARG A 410 25.73 29.25 13.93
C ARG A 410 26.99 30.12 13.92
N MET A 411 27.21 30.91 12.87
CA MET A 411 28.32 31.87 12.88
C MET A 411 28.17 32.94 13.97
N GLU A 412 26.95 33.41 14.21
CA GLU A 412 26.68 34.39 15.27
C GLU A 412 27.00 33.83 16.66
N GLU A 413 26.65 32.56 16.92
CA GLU A 413 27.03 31.85 18.15
C GLU A 413 28.55 31.82 18.32
N ILE A 414 29.28 31.33 17.31
CA ILE A 414 30.73 31.23 17.37
C ILE A 414 31.38 32.63 17.50
N ASN A 415 30.81 33.67 16.89
CA ASN A 415 31.28 35.05 17.03
C ASN A 415 31.11 35.61 18.44
N LYS A 416 30.03 35.24 19.11
CA LYS A 416 29.76 35.63 20.50
C LYS A 416 30.49 34.76 21.52
N GLY A 417 31.22 33.74 21.08
CA GLY A 417 31.83 32.75 21.97
C GLY A 417 30.78 31.90 22.70
N LEU A 418 29.59 31.79 22.13
CA LEU A 418 28.55 30.88 22.63
C LEU A 418 28.87 29.47 22.17
N GLY A 419 28.68 28.50 23.06
CA GLY A 419 28.73 27.08 22.67
C GLY A 419 27.59 26.74 21.70
N MET A 420 27.68 25.56 21.09
CA MET A 420 26.59 25.00 20.29
C MET A 420 25.30 24.94 21.13
N LEU A 421 24.16 25.34 20.56
CA LEU A 421 22.85 25.23 21.22
C LEU A 421 22.62 23.82 21.75
N GLU A 422 22.03 23.70 22.94
CA GLU A 422 21.78 22.40 23.60
C GLU A 422 20.96 21.46 22.69
N GLU A 423 20.04 22.00 21.89
CA GLU A 423 19.23 21.22 20.93
C GLU A 423 20.03 20.52 19.85
N LEU A 424 21.18 21.11 19.47
CA LEU A 424 22.09 20.51 18.51
C LEU A 424 23.14 19.67 19.23
N TYR A 425 23.65 20.17 20.37
CA TYR A 425 24.72 19.53 21.12
C TYR A 425 24.27 18.22 21.77
N ARG A 426 23.07 18.17 22.33
CA ARG A 426 22.56 17.02 23.09
C ARG A 426 22.46 15.73 22.26
N PRO A 427 21.94 15.73 21.02
CA PRO A 427 22.01 14.55 20.16
C PRO A 427 23.43 14.03 19.92
N PHE A 428 24.40 14.92 19.66
CA PHE A 428 25.81 14.51 19.56
C PHE A 428 26.32 13.98 20.91
N LYS A 429 26.00 14.65 22.01
CA LYS A 429 26.40 14.24 23.35
C LYS A 429 25.92 12.81 23.67
N LEU A 430 24.62 12.55 23.49
CA LEU A 430 24.01 11.24 23.74
C LEU A 430 24.57 10.16 22.82
N ARG A 431 25.02 10.53 21.61
CA ARG A 431 25.52 9.57 20.63
C ARG A 431 27.01 9.27 20.74
N PHE A 432 27.82 10.28 21.04
CA PHE A 432 29.28 10.20 20.96
C PHE A 432 29.98 10.24 22.32
N GLN A 433 29.30 10.63 23.41
CA GLN A 433 29.88 10.47 24.74
C GLN A 433 29.62 9.04 25.24
N ASP A 434 30.62 8.48 25.91
CA ASP A 434 30.72 7.09 26.37
C ASP A 434 29.71 6.79 27.51
N THR A 435 28.41 7.00 27.25
CA THR A 435 27.32 6.50 28.08
C THR A 435 27.22 5.00 27.80
N LYS A 436 28.05 4.23 28.51
CA LYS A 436 28.32 2.79 28.31
C LYS A 436 27.12 1.85 28.41
N ALA A 437 25.91 2.34 28.65
CA ALA A 437 24.72 1.50 28.68
C ALA A 437 23.96 1.66 27.35
N PRO A 438 23.99 0.66 26.44
CA PRO A 438 22.99 0.61 25.37
C PRO A 438 21.61 0.65 26.01
N SER A 439 20.68 1.41 25.43
CA SER A 439 19.29 1.45 25.91
C SER A 439 18.74 0.03 25.98
N THR A 440 18.13 -0.34 27.11
CA THR A 440 17.48 -1.65 27.28
C THR A 440 16.15 -1.74 26.55
N PHE A 441 15.59 -0.60 26.16
CA PHE A 441 14.32 -0.49 25.44
C PHE A 441 14.53 -0.22 23.95
N ASN A 442 13.55 -0.65 23.17
CA ASN A 442 13.50 -0.45 21.73
C ASN A 442 12.85 0.90 21.43
N LEU A 443 13.49 1.66 20.54
CA LEU A 443 12.93 2.88 19.98
C LEU A 443 12.51 2.66 18.54
N THR A 444 11.35 3.20 18.21
CA THR A 444 10.89 3.31 16.82
C THR A 444 10.52 4.75 16.55
N LEU A 445 10.88 5.22 15.37
CA LEU A 445 10.50 6.53 14.84
C LEU A 445 9.97 6.31 13.43
N ASP A 446 8.69 6.59 13.28
CA ASP A 446 7.91 6.49 12.06
C ASP A 446 7.59 7.91 11.57
N VAL A 447 7.81 8.15 10.29
CA VAL A 447 7.46 9.41 9.64
C VAL A 447 6.52 9.07 8.50
N GLU A 448 5.25 9.42 8.66
CA GLU A 448 4.18 8.95 7.77
C GLU A 448 4.45 9.33 6.31
N GLN A 449 5.18 10.41 6.08
CA GLN A 449 5.65 10.86 4.76
C GLN A 449 7.16 11.12 4.77
N ASP A 450 7.97 10.05 4.72
CA ASP A 450 9.43 10.14 4.52
C ASP A 450 9.84 10.94 3.26
N ARG A 451 8.91 11.11 2.31
CA ARG A 451 9.00 12.05 1.20
C ARG A 451 7.75 12.92 1.19
N SER A 452 7.89 14.18 1.57
CA SER A 452 6.81 15.16 1.53
C SER A 452 7.13 16.29 0.55
N PHE A 453 6.10 17.01 0.11
CA PHE A 453 6.30 18.29 -0.58
C PHE A 453 6.32 19.41 0.45
N PHE A 454 7.00 20.52 0.13
CA PHE A 454 6.91 21.75 0.91
C PHE A 454 5.45 22.11 1.28
N ASN A 455 5.24 22.58 2.50
CA ASN A 455 3.93 22.95 3.06
C ASN A 455 2.89 21.80 3.12
N ARG A 456 3.32 20.54 3.06
CA ARG A 456 2.47 19.39 3.41
C ARG A 456 2.70 18.96 4.84
N ASP A 457 1.62 18.50 5.46
CA ASP A 457 1.65 17.91 6.78
C ASP A 457 2.52 16.65 6.76
N VAL A 458 3.51 16.63 7.65
CA VAL A 458 4.36 15.49 7.96
C VAL A 458 4.07 15.10 9.39
N VAL A 459 3.58 13.87 9.58
CA VAL A 459 3.32 13.32 10.91
C VAL A 459 4.52 12.49 11.34
N CYS A 460 5.09 12.84 12.49
CA CYS A 460 6.21 12.16 13.12
C CYS A 460 5.70 11.44 14.36
N ARG A 461 5.88 10.11 14.43
CA ARG A 461 5.46 9.26 15.54
C ARG A 461 6.63 8.50 16.12
N ALA A 462 6.83 8.60 17.41
CA ALA A 462 7.82 7.81 18.11
C ALA A 462 7.17 6.87 19.12
N ARG A 463 7.77 5.70 19.30
CA ARG A 463 7.38 4.76 20.36
C ARG A 463 8.62 4.24 21.03
N ALA A 464 8.61 4.25 22.36
CA ALA A 464 9.56 3.55 23.20
C ALA A 464 8.87 2.33 23.83
N GLN A 465 9.53 1.17 23.80
CA GLN A 465 9.00 -0.06 24.38
C GLN A 465 10.09 -0.80 25.15
N ASP A 466 9.84 -1.05 26.44
CA ASP A 466 10.69 -1.90 27.27
C ASP A 466 9.99 -3.25 27.52
N TYR A 467 10.38 -4.27 26.74
CA TYR A 467 9.82 -5.61 26.88
C TYR A 467 10.23 -6.31 28.19
N SER A 468 11.22 -5.81 28.91
CA SER A 468 11.66 -6.41 30.18
C SER A 468 10.63 -6.22 31.31
N LEU A 469 9.71 -5.26 31.16
CA LEU A 469 8.68 -4.92 32.15
C LEU A 469 7.33 -5.63 31.90
N GLY A 470 7.26 -6.52 30.91
CA GLY A 470 6.04 -7.28 30.61
C GLY A 470 4.90 -6.39 30.09
N THR A 471 3.74 -6.43 30.73
CA THR A 471 2.55 -5.66 30.32
C THR A 471 2.51 -4.24 30.89
N ILE A 472 3.41 -3.88 31.82
CA ILE A 472 3.49 -2.55 32.39
C ILE A 472 4.39 -1.70 31.47
N GLN A 473 3.78 -0.82 30.69
CA GLN A 473 4.54 0.18 29.92
C GLN A 473 5.02 1.28 30.88
N PRO A 474 6.34 1.53 30.97
CA PRO A 474 6.83 2.62 31.79
C PRO A 474 6.42 3.97 31.20
N GLU A 475 6.30 4.98 32.06
CA GLU A 475 6.19 6.37 31.61
C GLU A 475 7.56 6.83 31.12
N PHE A 476 7.66 7.10 29.81
CA PHE A 476 8.85 7.65 29.20
C PHE A 476 8.75 9.17 29.13
N GLU A 477 9.88 9.85 29.34
CA GLU A 477 10.00 11.26 28.99
C GLU A 477 10.45 11.38 27.54
N TYR A 478 9.70 12.12 26.74
CA TYR A 478 9.97 12.30 25.31
C TYR A 478 10.55 13.66 24.98
N GLU A 479 11.58 13.67 24.14
CA GLU A 479 12.19 14.90 23.64
C GLU A 479 12.48 14.80 22.15
N TRP A 480 12.15 15.89 21.44
CA TRP A 480 12.38 16.06 20.02
C TRP A 480 13.43 17.13 19.75
N PHE A 481 14.30 16.88 18.77
CA PHE A 481 15.38 17.78 18.39
C PHE A 481 15.50 17.90 16.86
N ARG A 482 16.29 18.90 16.44
CA ARG A 482 16.62 19.21 15.04
C ARG A 482 15.42 19.73 14.25
N ASP A 483 15.02 19.07 13.17
CA ASP A 483 14.16 19.64 12.14
C ASP A 483 12.68 19.43 12.46
N LEU A 484 12.16 20.24 13.38
CA LEU A 484 10.77 20.21 13.83
C LEU A 484 9.79 20.92 12.87
N GLY A 485 10.31 21.47 11.76
CA GLY A 485 9.52 22.21 10.76
C GLY A 485 8.92 23.49 11.35
N THR A 486 7.63 23.71 11.15
CA THR A 486 6.88 24.89 11.65
C THR A 486 6.44 24.78 13.10
N VAL A 487 6.68 23.65 13.77
CA VAL A 487 6.24 23.42 15.15
C VAL A 487 7.28 23.94 16.14
N ASN A 488 6.83 24.62 17.19
CA ASN A 488 7.73 25.06 18.26
C ASN A 488 8.09 23.89 19.17
N ARG A 489 9.31 23.93 19.71
CA ARG A 489 9.80 22.89 20.61
C ARG A 489 8.93 22.70 21.86
N GLU A 490 8.40 23.79 22.41
CA GLU A 490 7.53 23.78 23.60
C GLU A 490 6.22 23.02 23.33
N ASP A 491 5.76 22.98 22.08
CA ASP A 491 4.52 22.30 21.68
C ASP A 491 4.71 20.78 21.52
N VAL A 492 5.97 20.31 21.46
CA VAL A 492 6.31 18.89 21.28
C VAL A 492 7.07 18.31 22.47
N GLU A 493 7.11 19.01 23.60
CA GLU A 493 7.71 18.46 24.81
C GLU A 493 6.83 17.33 25.38
N ASN A 494 7.46 16.18 25.63
CA ASN A 494 6.81 15.00 26.21
C ASN A 494 5.60 14.43 25.42
N VAL A 495 5.55 14.62 24.10
CA VAL A 495 4.53 14.01 23.23
C VAL A 495 5.13 12.89 22.37
N PRO A 496 4.42 11.76 22.16
CA PRO A 496 4.89 10.67 21.31
C PRO A 496 4.68 10.95 19.81
N GLU A 497 3.93 12.00 19.46
CA GLU A 497 3.57 12.32 18.08
C GLU A 497 3.40 13.83 17.90
N PHE A 498 3.80 14.34 16.73
CA PHE A 498 3.49 15.69 16.29
C PHE A 498 3.31 15.76 14.76
N THR A 499 2.61 16.80 14.31
CA THR A 499 2.41 17.12 12.89
C THR A 499 3.06 18.45 12.57
N THR A 500 3.86 18.50 11.52
CA THR A 500 4.57 19.72 11.09
C THR A 500 4.51 19.93 9.59
N THR A 501 4.95 21.10 9.13
CA THR A 501 5.22 21.36 7.71
C THR A 501 6.64 21.86 7.53
N TYR A 502 7.19 21.72 6.33
CA TYR A 502 8.52 22.21 5.99
C TYR A 502 8.45 23.20 4.84
N GLU A 503 9.14 24.33 4.98
CA GLU A 503 9.10 25.43 4.01
C GLU A 503 10.14 25.27 2.88
N ASP A 504 11.18 24.45 3.10
CA ASP A 504 12.29 24.27 2.17
C ASP A 504 12.51 22.79 1.83
N ALA A 505 12.86 22.52 0.56
CA ALA A 505 13.15 21.18 0.05
C ALA A 505 14.59 20.77 0.27
N ASN A 506 14.82 19.81 1.17
CA ASN A 506 16.12 19.23 1.51
C ASN A 506 15.94 17.97 2.37
N ALA A 507 17.05 17.29 2.69
CA ALA A 507 17.07 16.36 3.80
C ALA A 507 16.72 17.08 5.10
N LYS A 508 15.85 16.50 5.90
CA LYS A 508 15.58 16.88 7.29
C LYS A 508 16.16 15.81 8.19
N ILE A 509 16.70 16.16 9.35
CA ILE A 509 17.02 15.21 10.41
C ILE A 509 16.04 15.46 11.54
N VAL A 510 15.21 14.47 11.84
CA VAL A 510 14.37 14.45 13.04
C VAL A 510 15.06 13.53 14.05
N CYS A 511 15.33 14.05 15.23
CA CYS A 511 15.92 13.29 16.32
C CYS A 511 14.91 13.15 17.43
N PHE A 512 14.73 11.92 17.91
CA PHE A 512 13.88 11.60 19.04
C PHE A 512 14.72 10.92 20.11
N SER A 513 14.57 11.38 21.36
CA SER A 513 15.06 10.62 22.51
C SER A 513 13.92 10.29 23.46
N ALA A 514 14.01 9.11 24.05
CA ALA A 514 13.20 8.76 25.21
C ALA A 514 14.13 8.45 26.39
N SER A 515 13.72 8.83 27.58
CA SER A 515 14.38 8.45 28.84
C SER A 515 13.41 7.71 29.76
N PHE A 516 13.95 6.69 30.43
CA PHE A 516 13.29 6.01 31.54
C PHE A 516 14.35 5.64 32.59
N ALA A 517 14.21 6.18 33.79
CA ALA A 517 15.24 6.14 34.83
C ALA A 517 16.60 6.66 34.30
N GLU A 518 17.68 5.89 34.42
CA GLU A 518 19.01 6.26 33.91
C GLU A 518 19.25 5.84 32.46
N ASN A 519 18.28 5.16 31.82
CA ASN A 519 18.41 4.70 30.45
C ASN A 519 17.89 5.76 29.49
N ILE A 520 18.73 6.15 28.53
CA ILE A 520 18.37 7.09 27.47
C ILE A 520 18.59 6.39 26.14
N GLY A 521 17.56 6.37 25.30
CA GLY A 521 17.64 5.93 23.93
C GLY A 521 17.53 7.14 22.99
N VAL A 522 18.25 7.10 21.87
CA VAL A 522 18.13 8.11 20.81
C VAL A 522 17.98 7.41 19.47
N ILE A 523 17.04 7.87 18.67
CA ILE A 523 16.81 7.42 17.30
C ILE A 523 16.73 8.64 16.36
N PHE A 524 17.20 8.44 15.15
CA PHE A 524 17.23 9.47 14.11
C PHE A 524 16.46 8.98 12.88
N ARG A 525 15.70 9.88 12.27
CA ARG A 525 15.14 9.69 10.93
C ARG A 525 15.49 10.88 10.07
N ALA A 526 15.67 10.59 8.78
CA ALA A 526 15.94 11.61 7.80
C ALA A 526 14.82 11.67 6.75
N PRO A 527 13.70 12.38 7.02
CA PRO A 527 12.70 12.62 5.99
C PRO A 527 13.22 13.60 4.94
N TRP A 528 12.62 13.58 3.76
CA TRP A 528 13.06 14.34 2.59
C TRP A 528 11.92 15.21 2.08
N THR A 529 12.15 16.51 2.04
CA THR A 529 11.18 17.45 1.49
C THR A 529 11.53 17.76 0.06
N HIS A 530 10.52 17.72 -0.81
CA HIS A 530 10.64 17.96 -2.24
C HIS A 530 10.00 19.30 -2.60
N LYS A 531 10.60 19.98 -3.57
CA LYS A 531 10.10 21.19 -4.19
C LYS A 531 9.71 20.89 -5.62
N ILE A 532 8.65 21.55 -6.06
CA ILE A 532 8.29 21.63 -7.46
C ILE A 532 8.84 22.96 -7.95
N ASP A 533 9.58 22.92 -9.04
CA ASP A 533 10.06 24.10 -9.73
C ASP A 533 9.48 24.14 -11.14
N ILE A 534 8.64 25.13 -11.41
CA ILE A 534 8.28 25.51 -12.77
C ILE A 534 9.45 26.30 -13.36
N ILE A 535 10.09 25.67 -14.34
CA ILE A 535 11.11 26.26 -15.18
C ILE A 535 10.40 26.95 -16.33
N SER A 536 10.45 28.28 -16.31
CA SER A 536 10.03 29.17 -17.41
C SER A 536 11.20 30.08 -17.78
N PRO A 537 11.45 30.36 -19.07
CA PRO A 537 12.46 31.32 -19.49
C PRO A 537 12.17 32.77 -19.05
N HIS A 538 10.99 33.03 -18.50
CA HIS A 538 10.48 34.38 -18.20
C HIS A 538 9.93 34.52 -16.78
N SER A 539 10.66 34.09 -15.76
CA SER A 539 10.29 34.39 -14.37
C SER A 539 10.24 35.91 -14.17
N ASN A 540 9.04 36.45 -13.87
CA ASN A 540 8.80 37.88 -13.58
C ASN A 540 8.92 38.88 -14.75
N ALA A 541 8.67 38.47 -16.00
CA ALA A 541 8.70 39.37 -17.16
C ALA A 541 7.29 39.83 -17.61
N TYR A 542 7.19 41.07 -18.08
CA TYR A 542 6.08 41.49 -18.94
C TYR A 542 6.21 40.78 -20.28
N LEU A 543 5.16 40.08 -20.68
CA LEU A 543 5.16 39.25 -21.88
C LEU A 543 4.30 39.89 -22.96
N LYS A 544 4.73 39.73 -24.21
CA LYS A 544 4.00 40.30 -25.35
C LYS A 544 2.82 39.41 -25.70
N VAL A 545 1.71 40.04 -26.07
CA VAL A 545 0.57 39.34 -26.66
C VAL A 545 1.02 38.51 -27.87
N LYS A 546 0.55 37.26 -27.96
CA LYS A 546 0.95 36.22 -28.93
C LYS A 546 2.38 35.67 -28.76
N GLU A 547 3.07 36.01 -27.69
CA GLU A 547 4.30 35.32 -27.31
C GLU A 547 3.95 33.91 -26.81
N THR A 548 4.62 32.91 -27.36
CA THR A 548 4.49 31.52 -26.92
C THR A 548 5.51 31.26 -25.83
N ILE A 549 5.04 30.83 -24.67
CA ILE A 549 5.91 30.51 -23.53
C ILE A 549 5.92 29.01 -23.35
N ALA A 550 7.11 28.44 -23.27
CA ALA A 550 7.32 27.06 -22.87
C ALA A 550 7.47 26.99 -21.35
N PHE A 551 6.65 26.16 -20.73
CA PHE A 551 6.73 25.83 -19.32
C PHE A 551 7.16 24.38 -19.18
N SER A 552 7.98 24.12 -18.17
CA SER A 552 8.32 22.77 -17.75
C SER A 552 8.35 22.74 -16.24
N ALA A 553 8.00 21.61 -15.64
CA ALA A 553 8.14 21.43 -14.20
C ALA A 553 9.19 20.35 -13.91
N LYS A 554 9.87 20.53 -12.78
CA LYS A 554 10.87 19.63 -12.24
C LYS A 554 10.57 19.40 -10.75
N VAL A 555 10.72 18.16 -10.30
CA VAL A 555 10.70 17.84 -8.86
C VAL A 555 12.15 17.74 -8.39
N GLU A 556 12.46 18.46 -7.32
CA GLU A 556 13.76 18.41 -6.66
C GLU A 556 13.59 17.91 -5.22
N PRO A 557 14.36 16.91 -4.75
CA PRO A 557 15.39 16.14 -5.46
C PRO A 557 14.89 15.33 -6.65
N CYS A 558 15.82 14.98 -7.54
CA CYS A 558 15.54 14.24 -8.76
C CYS A 558 14.92 12.88 -8.44
N THR A 559 13.66 12.70 -8.82
CA THR A 559 12.98 11.40 -8.80
C THR A 559 12.91 10.84 -10.21
N ASN A 560 12.52 9.57 -10.38
CA ASN A 560 12.21 9.05 -11.73
C ASN A 560 10.83 9.54 -12.19
N GLU A 561 10.73 10.86 -12.38
CA GLU A 561 9.49 11.63 -12.54
C GLU A 561 8.53 11.08 -13.61
N GLU A 562 9.06 10.53 -14.70
CA GLU A 562 8.27 10.04 -15.85
C GLU A 562 7.37 8.86 -15.49
N ASN A 563 7.74 8.08 -14.47
CA ASN A 563 6.99 6.90 -14.06
C ASN A 563 6.02 7.17 -12.91
N TYR A 564 6.15 8.29 -12.21
CA TYR A 564 5.44 8.50 -10.94
C TYR A 564 4.43 9.63 -10.95
N PHE A 565 4.57 10.60 -11.86
CA PHE A 565 3.80 11.83 -11.79
C PHE A 565 2.91 12.07 -13.01
N LEU A 566 1.66 12.41 -12.73
CA LEU A 566 0.78 13.08 -13.67
C LEU A 566 0.88 14.58 -13.40
N TRP A 567 1.01 15.36 -14.47
CA TRP A 567 1.19 16.80 -14.42
C TRP A 567 -0.03 17.43 -15.05
N GLU A 568 -0.76 18.24 -14.31
CA GLU A 568 -1.86 19.05 -14.81
C GLU A 568 -1.47 20.52 -14.69
N TRP A 569 -1.47 21.23 -15.81
CA TRP A 569 -1.29 22.66 -15.84
C TRP A 569 -2.64 23.33 -16.00
N GLN A 570 -2.92 24.30 -15.16
CA GLN A 570 -4.12 25.13 -15.20
C GLN A 570 -3.70 26.59 -15.37
N ILE A 571 -4.23 27.25 -16.39
CA ILE A 571 -4.07 28.68 -16.63
C ILE A 571 -5.40 29.33 -16.29
N ASP A 572 -5.39 30.26 -15.34
CA ASP A 572 -6.53 31.09 -14.97
C ASP A 572 -6.28 32.54 -15.41
N GLY A 573 -7.29 33.20 -15.98
CA GLY A 573 -7.19 34.56 -16.50
C GLY A 573 -8.29 34.90 -17.49
N PRO A 574 -8.08 35.87 -18.40
CA PRO A 574 -9.02 36.19 -19.49
C PRO A 574 -9.40 35.00 -20.38
N GLU A 575 -8.59 33.94 -20.34
CA GLU A 575 -8.81 32.66 -21.01
C GLU A 575 -8.33 31.55 -20.07
N ALA A 576 -9.25 30.66 -19.68
CA ALA A 576 -8.93 29.51 -18.86
C ALA A 576 -8.49 28.33 -19.75
N PHE A 577 -7.46 27.60 -19.34
CA PHE A 577 -6.92 26.48 -20.10
C PHE A 577 -6.33 25.42 -19.17
N THR A 578 -6.59 24.14 -19.47
CA THR A 578 -6.00 23.02 -18.72
C THR A 578 -5.34 22.06 -19.70
N VAL A 579 -4.13 21.59 -19.37
CA VAL A 579 -3.40 20.61 -20.19
C VAL A 579 -2.59 19.65 -19.33
N GLU A 580 -2.55 18.39 -19.74
CA GLU A 580 -1.70 17.37 -19.12
C GLU A 580 -0.31 17.31 -19.76
N GLY A 581 0.69 16.99 -18.94
CA GLY A 581 2.04 16.66 -19.39
C GLY A 581 3.13 17.47 -18.70
N LYS A 582 4.34 16.90 -18.60
CA LYS A 582 5.49 17.53 -17.90
C LYS A 582 5.93 18.87 -18.52
N LYS A 583 5.69 19.05 -19.81
CA LYS A 583 6.03 20.24 -20.58
C LYS A 583 4.79 20.69 -21.33
N PHE A 584 4.51 21.99 -21.33
CA PHE A 584 3.47 22.56 -22.17
C PHE A 584 3.94 23.90 -22.75
N SER A 585 3.29 24.33 -23.83
CA SER A 585 3.52 25.66 -24.40
C SER A 585 2.19 26.34 -24.65
N TYR A 586 2.08 27.61 -24.29
CA TYR A 586 0.85 28.38 -24.44
C TYR A 586 1.12 29.77 -24.99
N SER A 587 0.22 30.25 -25.85
CA SER A 587 0.30 31.57 -26.48
C SER A 587 -0.83 32.45 -25.97
N PHE A 588 -0.51 33.52 -25.26
CA PHE A 588 -1.50 34.39 -24.63
C PHE A 588 -2.11 35.35 -25.65
N ALA A 589 -3.41 35.21 -25.93
CA ALA A 589 -4.09 35.99 -26.96
C ALA A 589 -4.64 37.34 -26.47
N LYS A 590 -4.86 37.48 -25.16
CA LYS A 590 -5.45 38.68 -24.53
C LYS A 590 -4.50 39.28 -23.49
N ASN A 591 -4.67 40.57 -23.26
CA ASN A 591 -4.02 41.25 -22.13
C ASN A 591 -4.74 40.90 -20.84
N GLY A 592 -3.99 40.86 -19.74
CA GLY A 592 -4.55 40.68 -18.42
C GLY A 592 -3.57 40.00 -17.48
N HIS A 593 -4.04 39.80 -16.26
CA HIS A 593 -3.38 39.00 -15.25
C HIS A 593 -3.66 37.52 -15.53
N TYR A 594 -2.61 36.73 -15.63
CA TYR A 594 -2.71 35.28 -15.74
C TYR A 594 -2.04 34.62 -14.55
N THR A 595 -2.67 33.57 -14.06
CA THR A 595 -2.12 32.65 -13.07
C THR A 595 -1.91 31.31 -13.75
N VAL A 596 -0.69 30.77 -13.70
CA VAL A 596 -0.37 29.42 -14.16
C VAL A 596 -0.09 28.56 -12.95
N THR A 597 -0.90 27.52 -12.77
CA THR A 597 -0.80 26.56 -11.70
C THR A 597 -0.36 25.21 -12.26
N VAL A 598 0.67 24.59 -11.70
CA VAL A 598 0.94 23.17 -11.92
C VAL A 598 0.46 22.38 -10.72
N LYS A 599 -0.29 21.31 -10.99
CA LYS A 599 -0.66 20.29 -10.02
C LYS A 599 0.07 19.00 -10.39
N ILE A 600 0.68 18.39 -9.39
CA ILE A 600 1.31 17.08 -9.54
C ILE A 600 0.47 16.06 -8.81
N PHE A 601 0.14 14.97 -9.48
CA PHE A 601 -0.53 13.83 -8.88
C PHE A 601 0.39 12.62 -8.97
N THR A 602 0.23 11.69 -8.03
CA THR A 602 0.75 10.33 -8.23
C THR A 602 -0.02 9.66 -9.34
N ARG A 603 0.70 8.99 -10.25
CA ARG A 603 0.09 8.04 -11.17
C ARG A 603 -0.30 6.82 -10.34
N THR A 604 -1.57 6.68 -9.97
CA THR A 604 -2.09 5.34 -9.72
C THR A 604 -2.41 4.73 -11.08
N ASP A 605 -2.16 3.44 -11.27
CA ASP A 605 -2.42 2.79 -12.55
C ASP A 605 -3.89 2.96 -12.94
N LYS A 606 -4.17 3.95 -13.79
CA LYS A 606 -5.31 3.89 -14.69
C LYS A 606 -5.00 2.76 -15.65
N SER A 607 -5.64 1.61 -15.42
CA SER A 607 -5.83 0.63 -16.47
C SER A 607 -6.42 1.39 -17.65
N THR A 608 -5.65 1.52 -18.73
CA THR A 608 -6.20 1.83 -20.04
C THR A 608 -6.94 0.58 -20.51
N ASP A 609 -8.11 0.31 -19.93
CA ASP A 609 -9.05 -0.62 -20.56
C ASP A 609 -9.67 0.11 -21.75
N GLY A 610 -9.05 -0.13 -22.90
CA GLY A 610 -9.64 0.12 -24.19
C GLY A 610 -10.85 -0.79 -24.39
N THR A 611 -11.99 -0.37 -23.88
CA THR A 611 -13.30 -0.80 -24.38
C THR A 611 -14.01 0.39 -25.02
N GLU A 612 -13.62 0.72 -26.25
CA GLU A 612 -14.53 1.36 -27.20
C GLU A 612 -15.62 0.33 -27.56
N GLY A 613 -16.84 0.48 -27.02
CA GLY A 613 -17.94 -0.43 -27.39
C GLY A 613 -19.28 -0.20 -26.70
N ALA A 614 -20.15 0.58 -27.37
CA ALA A 614 -21.61 0.44 -27.48
C ALA A 614 -22.58 0.99 -26.38
N GLN A 615 -23.26 2.07 -26.81
CA GLN A 615 -24.71 2.31 -26.85
C GLN A 615 -25.54 2.68 -25.59
N GLU A 616 -25.97 3.95 -25.63
CA GLU A 616 -27.28 4.54 -25.32
C GLU A 616 -28.37 3.68 -24.63
N GLY A 617 -28.71 4.09 -23.40
CA GLY A 617 -30.09 4.44 -23.05
C GLY A 617 -30.80 3.56 -22.03
N LYS A 618 -30.90 4.05 -20.79
CA LYS A 618 -32.17 4.37 -20.10
C LYS A 618 -31.88 4.92 -18.69
N GLY A 619 -32.73 5.85 -18.27
CA GLY A 619 -32.45 6.80 -17.20
C GLY A 619 -32.37 6.19 -15.81
N GLU A 620 -31.48 6.78 -15.02
CA GLU A 620 -31.41 6.63 -13.58
C GLU A 620 -31.32 8.01 -12.91
N GLU A 621 -31.96 8.07 -11.76
CA GLU A 621 -32.10 9.23 -10.91
C GLU A 621 -30.74 9.78 -10.47
N LYS A 622 -30.66 11.11 -10.41
CA LYS A 622 -29.49 11.85 -9.93
C LYS A 622 -29.44 11.76 -8.40
N GLU A 623 -28.72 10.80 -7.87
CA GLU A 623 -28.07 10.92 -6.56
C GLU A 623 -26.65 11.44 -6.77
N GLU A 624 -26.34 12.58 -6.15
CA GLU A 624 -24.99 13.12 -6.00
C GLU A 624 -24.15 12.17 -5.13
N ILE A 625 -23.49 11.22 -5.78
CA ILE A 625 -22.36 10.50 -5.19
C ILE A 625 -21.10 11.18 -5.72
N PHE A 626 -20.46 11.95 -4.84
CA PHE A 626 -19.10 12.42 -5.04
C PHE A 626 -18.18 11.20 -5.16
N LEU A 627 -17.77 10.89 -6.38
CA LEU A 627 -16.50 10.28 -6.82
C LEU A 627 -16.61 10.08 -8.33
N SER A 628 -16.45 11.17 -9.09
CA SER A 628 -16.36 11.09 -10.55
C SER A 628 -15.06 10.39 -10.96
N SER A 629 -15.16 9.34 -11.78
CA SER A 629 -14.08 8.90 -12.66
C SER A 629 -13.59 10.11 -13.49
N ASP A 630 -12.32 10.36 -13.78
CA ASP A 630 -11.25 9.47 -14.21
C ASP A 630 -9.87 10.12 -13.91
N VAL A 631 -9.50 10.38 -12.66
CA VAL A 631 -8.08 10.51 -12.21
C VAL A 631 -8.02 10.18 -10.72
N SER A 632 -7.87 8.90 -10.36
CA SER A 632 -7.42 8.57 -9.01
C SER A 632 -5.93 8.92 -8.92
N GLY A 633 -5.60 9.94 -8.13
CA GLY A 633 -4.21 10.32 -7.86
C GLY A 633 -4.20 11.18 -6.61
N ILE A 634 -3.25 10.93 -5.70
CA ILE A 634 -3.07 11.80 -4.54
C ILE A 634 -2.41 13.07 -5.06
N LEU A 635 -3.06 14.23 -4.90
CA LEU A 635 -2.44 15.52 -5.21
C LEU A 635 -1.22 15.69 -4.31
N LEU A 636 -0.06 15.73 -4.92
CA LEU A 636 1.24 15.75 -4.25
C LEU A 636 1.67 17.17 -3.91
N GLY A 637 1.52 18.08 -4.86
CA GLY A 637 1.88 19.48 -4.67
C GLY A 637 1.27 20.36 -5.74
N THR A 638 1.24 21.65 -5.41
CA THR A 638 0.74 22.71 -6.28
C THR A 638 1.76 23.84 -6.28
N GLN A 639 2.07 24.40 -7.46
CA GLN A 639 2.87 25.61 -7.56
C GLN A 639 2.19 26.62 -8.49
N GLU A 640 2.17 27.88 -8.06
CA GLU A 640 1.48 28.98 -8.72
C GLU A 640 2.48 30.02 -9.24
N PHE A 641 2.31 30.44 -10.49
CA PHE A 641 3.07 31.52 -11.15
C PHE A 641 2.14 32.61 -11.62
N LYS A 642 2.51 33.87 -11.37
CA LYS A 642 1.72 35.05 -11.75
C LYS A 642 2.54 35.94 -12.69
N PHE A 643 1.92 36.45 -13.75
CA PHE A 643 2.52 37.44 -14.64
C PHE A 643 1.47 38.26 -15.39
N ASP A 644 1.92 39.41 -15.90
CA ASP A 644 1.09 40.37 -16.61
C ASP A 644 1.37 40.33 -18.11
N ILE A 645 0.32 40.14 -18.91
CA ILE A 645 0.39 40.23 -20.37
C ILE A 645 -0.01 41.62 -20.82
N ILE A 646 0.92 42.34 -21.46
CA ILE A 646 0.77 43.75 -21.84
C ILE A 646 0.95 43.92 -23.36
N LYS A 647 0.24 44.88 -23.97
CA LYS A 647 0.45 45.18 -25.40
C LYS A 647 1.77 45.95 -25.57
N PRO A 648 2.47 45.77 -26.71
CA PRO A 648 3.72 46.50 -26.99
C PRO A 648 3.63 48.04 -26.91
N LYS A 649 2.43 48.62 -27.03
CA LYS A 649 2.23 50.08 -26.94
C LYS A 649 2.20 50.59 -25.50
N ASP A 650 1.91 49.73 -24.52
CA ASP A 650 1.74 50.12 -23.12
C ASP A 650 3.05 49.96 -22.31
N ILE A 651 4.18 49.61 -22.97
CA ILE A 651 5.51 49.42 -22.35
C ILE A 651 6.33 50.75 -22.34
N ASN A 652 5.81 51.82 -22.95
CA ASN A 652 6.48 53.12 -23.06
C ASN A 652 5.94 54.20 -22.10
N GLU A 653 5.11 53.82 -21.13
CA GLU A 653 4.77 54.60 -19.93
C GLU A 653 5.33 53.85 -18.70
#